data_AF-A0A538QB83-F1
#
_entry.id   AF-A0A538QB83-F1
#
_cell.length_a   1.000
_cell.length_b   1.000
_cell.length_c   1.000
_cell.angle_alpha   90.00
_cell.angle_beta   90.00
_cell.angle_gamma   90.00
#
_symmetry.space_group_name_H-M   'P 1'
#
loop_
_entity.id
_entity.type
_entity.pdbx_description
1 polymer ?
#
loop_
_entity_poly.entity_id
_entity_poly.type
_entity_poly.pdbx_seq_one_letter_code
_entity_poly.pdbx_strand_id
1 'polypeptide(L)'
;MSSAVATSVPGAHPGLGSNVPLPHVRFRGSSLSSATAAARQVSRPRKICGGRPLHGSPCALADCATAKTRRSRGHAACSPTGHASRHRHASGRLRDHPHDRAQGRTARAARERAPRRRAPARCDGARARDLAGHAPGGARRSPASRDPVVSLVGHRRRARPDRRRPPRQGRRDPRPVRRGVPRHLGERGPDLAARGLRDRRLEHHHGRHHVPRARGRPGRSADGPDEVSPRRDDDGAVGDGGLPARSARHRARRARRGGRCYRLDRDPRSRARRRASAPRSARPRGRGPAAVPAPLASVPHMQSYSREAILRDGASITIRSLTSADRHHVVAVFHKMSPASVRHRFFTSKRELSPSDLAFLDRLADGSDVALGAMVRDAAGERALGIGRYIVLDDPRSAEVAFEVGDADQGRGIGTLLLEHLAAIARTRGVATFVAEVEADNAAMLEVFVASGFSVRRTVEDHAYHVEFPTKDTERFVTAAAAREREAAARSLRALLAPRAVAVIGASRNAAHSIGRAILDNLIRDGFRGAIHPIHPTASEISGRPCFPSVTAAATASGPIDLAVISVPAPAVEAVVADCAAAGVRGVVVISAGFAEVGDGTAEQRLREQVRSAGMRMVGPNCMGVMSTDPAVRLDATFSPIFPPAGNVSLVSQSGALGLAMLDYAKELHLGIADFVSIGNKADVSVNDLLAYWHEAPRTKVIALYLESFGNPRMFARLAPEVARDRPIVAVKSGRSAAGTRAASSHSAALASLDVGIDALFAQTGVIRTTTLEEMFDVAALLSSQPVPAGRRIGVVTNAGGPGILLADACEAHDLTLPALAPATAEALRAFLPREASIGNPVDMIASAPPEHYERAIQLVGNDPGIDAIVAIYVPPLVTQPEPVAAAIARAAGTLPGDKPIATVFLSSKGTPEVLSSGPRGAIPSYSFPENAALALGAAARYAAWRSRPRGTPLRLEPEREQAVRACIRAWREASPTTRWLTFSELAQLLAIAGVPVVEHRAARDPEAAVAAARELGFPVALKASVPRLVHKTDVGGVALRLGDPAAVVAAAVAMRARFANLEGYLVQRQVRPGVEAMVGMTKDASLGPLLVAGIGGVAVELYKDVSFRVTPVSDRDAADMIDGLRGRALFDGFRGAPPADRDALISVIQRISALIEIVPEMIELDLNPIIVHTPGEGCIAVDGRLRLALD
;
A
#
# COMPACT_ATOMS: atom_id res chain seq x y z
N MET A 1 -0.20 53.53 33.48
CA MET A 1 -0.97 53.64 34.74
C MET A 1 -1.25 52.21 35.18
N SER A 2 -0.60 51.64 36.20
CA SER A 2 -0.53 52.06 37.63
C SER A 2 -1.88 51.76 38.32
N SER A 3 -2.05 50.72 39.15
CA SER A 3 -1.48 50.40 40.50
C SER A 3 -2.17 51.17 41.64
N ALA A 4 -2.49 50.62 42.83
CA ALA A 4 -2.50 49.23 43.37
C ALA A 4 -3.06 49.20 44.83
N VAL A 5 -3.34 48.00 45.41
CA VAL A 5 -3.33 47.68 46.89
C VAL A 5 -4.50 48.28 47.74
N ALA A 6 -5.02 47.78 48.89
CA ALA A 6 -4.52 46.92 50.01
C ALA A 6 -5.60 46.15 50.87
N THR A 7 -5.18 45.10 51.63
CA THR A 7 -5.49 44.66 53.05
C THR A 7 -6.92 44.63 53.68
N SER A 8 -7.26 43.96 54.82
CA SER A 8 -6.89 42.67 55.52
C SER A 8 -7.63 42.53 56.90
N VAL A 9 -7.86 41.33 57.49
CA VAL A 9 -8.63 41.15 58.78
C VAL A 9 -8.19 39.91 59.65
N PRO A 10 -8.25 39.94 61.03
CA PRO A 10 -7.94 38.80 61.95
C PRO A 10 -9.00 38.45 63.06
N GLY A 11 -8.75 37.39 63.88
CA GLY A 11 -9.52 36.97 65.11
C GLY A 11 -9.04 35.60 65.67
N ALA A 12 -9.50 34.96 66.78
CA ALA A 12 -10.38 35.29 67.93
C ALA A 12 -10.27 34.19 69.07
N HIS A 13 -10.83 34.38 70.29
CA HIS A 13 -10.67 33.48 71.49
C HIS A 13 -11.92 33.43 72.42
N PRO A 14 -12.08 32.51 73.43
CA PRO A 14 -11.22 31.42 74.01
C PRO A 14 -11.92 30.00 73.97
N GLY A 15 -11.66 28.91 74.74
CA GLY A 15 -10.58 28.43 75.66
C GLY A 15 -11.04 27.37 76.72
N LEU A 16 -10.14 26.45 77.17
CA LEU A 16 -10.29 25.35 78.20
C LEU A 16 -11.31 24.19 77.90
N GLY A 17 -11.11 22.90 78.24
CA GLY A 17 -9.96 22.16 78.81
C GLY A 17 -10.20 20.61 78.98
N SER A 18 -9.10 19.84 79.17
CA SER A 18 -8.97 18.43 79.69
C SER A 18 -9.80 17.23 79.14
N ASN A 19 -9.14 16.20 78.56
CA ASN A 19 -8.95 14.87 79.22
C ASN A 19 -8.11 13.82 78.41
N VAL A 20 -7.69 12.74 79.11
CA VAL A 20 -6.77 11.64 78.71
C VAL A 20 -7.38 10.33 79.28
N PRO A 21 -7.43 9.15 78.59
CA PRO A 21 -6.23 8.30 78.43
C PRO A 21 -6.11 7.36 77.21
N LEU A 22 -4.87 6.84 77.06
CA LEU A 22 -4.46 5.67 76.27
C LEU A 22 -4.90 4.34 76.94
N PRO A 23 -5.00 3.22 76.20
CA PRO A 23 -3.87 2.26 76.08
C PRO A 23 -3.81 1.61 74.64
N HIS A 24 -3.07 0.54 74.29
CA HIS A 24 -2.16 -0.35 75.04
C HIS A 24 -0.92 -0.84 74.23
N VAL A 25 -1.05 -1.90 73.40
CA VAL A 25 0.03 -2.83 72.98
C VAL A 25 -0.29 -3.39 71.57
N ARG A 26 0.62 -3.60 70.58
CA ARG A 26 2.07 -3.92 70.44
C ARG A 26 2.41 -5.43 70.29
N PHE A 27 3.58 -5.68 69.69
CA PHE A 27 4.29 -6.96 69.46
C PHE A 27 3.72 -7.89 68.37
N ARG A 28 4.52 -8.75 67.71
CA ARG A 28 5.90 -8.65 67.14
C ARG A 28 6.23 -9.98 66.43
N GLY A 29 7.24 -9.97 65.56
CA GLY A 29 7.85 -11.19 65.00
C GLY A 29 7.18 -11.68 63.71
N SER A 30 7.88 -12.25 62.72
CA SER A 30 8.96 -13.27 62.70
C SER A 30 8.48 -14.68 63.03
N SER A 31 8.74 -15.72 62.24
CA SER A 31 9.44 -15.82 60.94
C SER A 31 9.39 -17.28 60.46
N LEU A 32 9.59 -17.56 59.16
CA LEU A 32 9.73 -18.93 58.58
C LEU A 32 8.42 -19.76 58.70
N SER A 33 8.19 -20.89 58.01
CA SER A 33 8.82 -21.48 56.82
C SER A 33 7.84 -22.41 56.09
N SER A 34 7.65 -22.22 54.77
CA SER A 34 7.59 -23.28 53.76
C SER A 34 7.57 -22.63 52.36
N ALA A 35 8.34 -23.01 51.33
CA ALA A 35 9.03 -24.25 50.96
C ALA A 35 8.34 -25.14 49.90
N THR A 36 7.83 -24.52 48.83
CA THR A 36 7.94 -25.05 47.45
C THR A 36 8.08 -23.85 46.50
N ALA A 37 9.14 -23.65 45.69
CA ALA A 37 10.07 -24.52 44.95
C ALA A 37 9.43 -25.14 43.67
N ALA A 38 10.09 -25.13 42.49
CA ALA A 38 11.33 -24.45 42.09
C ALA A 38 11.57 -24.46 40.56
N ALA A 39 12.63 -23.75 40.13
CA ALA A 39 13.52 -24.07 39.00
C ALA A 39 13.03 -23.80 37.57
N ARG A 40 13.90 -23.49 36.59
CA ARG A 40 15.38 -23.32 36.55
C ARG A 40 15.70 -22.07 35.67
N GLN A 41 16.47 -21.08 36.12
CA GLN A 41 17.95 -20.95 36.18
C GLN A 41 18.63 -20.66 34.83
N VAL A 42 19.70 -19.84 34.73
CA VAL A 42 20.38 -18.98 35.74
C VAL A 42 21.23 -17.89 35.04
N SER A 43 21.34 -16.68 35.63
CA SER A 43 22.18 -15.57 35.13
C SER A 43 22.85 -14.78 36.27
N ARG A 44 24.19 -14.59 36.24
CA ARG A 44 25.02 -13.70 37.12
C ARG A 44 26.49 -13.72 36.62
N PRO A 45 27.45 -12.85 37.05
CA PRO A 45 27.67 -12.42 38.46
C PRO A 45 28.21 -10.98 38.78
N ARG A 46 28.17 -10.65 40.09
CA ARG A 46 29.09 -9.76 40.90
C ARG A 46 29.16 -8.23 40.59
N LYS A 47 29.15 -7.25 41.53
CA LYS A 47 29.31 -7.10 43.02
C LYS A 47 30.73 -7.37 43.58
N ILE A 48 31.34 -6.60 44.52
CA ILE A 48 30.87 -5.50 45.42
C ILE A 48 32.03 -4.67 46.04
N CYS A 49 31.77 -3.42 46.52
CA CYS A 49 32.50 -2.56 47.51
C CYS A 49 34.05 -2.33 47.43
N GLY A 50 34.64 -1.27 48.04
CA GLY A 50 34.09 -0.07 48.72
C GLY A 50 35.15 0.62 49.63
N GLY A 51 34.97 1.91 49.99
CA GLY A 51 35.89 2.61 50.92
C GLY A 51 35.60 4.12 51.14
N ARG A 52 35.72 4.58 52.40
CA ARG A 52 35.62 5.96 52.94
C ARG A 52 36.15 5.93 54.40
N PRO A 53 36.44 7.06 55.08
CA PRO A 53 36.75 8.43 54.66
C PRO A 53 38.09 8.95 55.27
N LEU A 54 38.39 10.26 55.21
CA LEU A 54 38.82 11.11 56.36
C LEU A 54 39.02 12.61 55.97
N HIS A 55 39.30 13.47 56.95
CA HIS A 55 39.18 14.95 56.95
C HIS A 55 40.17 15.76 56.08
N GLY A 56 39.85 17.05 55.82
CA GLY A 56 40.86 18.09 55.55
C GLY A 56 40.37 19.40 54.87
N SER A 57 40.23 20.49 55.64
CA SER A 57 40.11 21.90 55.20
C SER A 57 40.87 22.79 56.21
N PRO A 58 41.19 24.09 55.95
CA PRO A 58 41.29 24.85 54.69
C PRO A 58 42.68 25.54 54.55
N CYS A 59 42.88 26.40 53.55
CA CYS A 59 43.54 27.75 53.61
C CYS A 59 43.99 28.27 52.23
N ALA A 60 44.35 29.55 52.15
CA ALA A 60 44.88 30.22 50.94
C ALA A 60 45.98 31.23 51.33
N LEU A 61 46.93 31.56 50.43
CA LEU A 61 47.71 32.82 50.43
C LEU A 61 48.61 33.02 49.18
N ALA A 62 48.56 34.24 48.62
CA ALA A 62 49.60 35.12 48.02
C ALA A 62 50.72 34.62 47.05
N ASP A 63 50.67 35.13 45.82
CA ASP A 63 51.60 36.09 45.16
C ASP A 63 53.14 35.92 45.07
N CYS A 64 53.65 35.90 43.83
CA CYS A 64 54.61 36.87 43.22
C CYS A 64 55.00 36.43 41.77
N ALA A 65 54.81 37.23 40.70
CA ALA A 65 55.53 38.45 40.25
C ALA A 65 56.67 38.14 39.22
N THR A 66 56.99 38.91 38.17
CA THR A 66 56.37 40.08 37.45
C THR A 66 57.13 40.35 36.14
N ALA A 67 56.47 40.79 35.04
CA ALA A 67 57.08 41.71 34.03
C ALA A 67 56.09 42.30 32.98
N LYS A 68 55.94 43.63 32.98
CA LYS A 68 55.84 44.60 31.85
C LYS A 68 55.27 44.15 30.47
N THR A 69 54.27 44.82 29.85
CA THR A 69 53.39 45.94 30.28
C THR A 69 51.96 45.84 29.63
N ARG A 70 51.33 46.70 28.77
CA ARG A 70 51.63 48.01 28.14
C ARG A 70 50.38 48.84 27.68
N ARG A 71 49.54 49.33 28.61
CA ARG A 71 48.48 50.39 28.46
C ARG A 71 47.16 49.99 27.75
N SER A 72 45.97 50.57 28.04
CA SER A 72 45.53 51.47 29.16
C SER A 72 44.01 51.75 29.22
N ARG A 73 43.43 51.84 30.45
CA ARG A 73 42.25 52.66 30.93
C ARG A 73 40.87 52.48 30.23
N GLY A 74 39.70 52.54 30.90
CA GLY A 74 39.35 52.53 32.33
C GLY A 74 38.06 53.33 32.69
N HIS A 75 37.15 52.73 33.50
CA HIS A 75 35.96 53.36 34.18
C HIS A 75 34.80 53.92 33.30
N ALA A 76 33.57 54.19 33.79
CA ALA A 76 32.73 53.61 34.88
C ALA A 76 31.26 54.13 34.84
N ALA A 77 30.35 53.38 35.49
CA ALA A 77 29.09 53.74 36.20
C ALA A 77 28.16 54.95 35.83
N CYS A 78 26.89 54.61 35.58
CA CYS A 78 25.63 55.12 36.22
C CYS A 78 25.11 56.58 36.14
N SER A 79 23.84 56.66 35.68
CA SER A 79 22.75 57.56 36.19
C SER A 79 22.76 59.06 35.79
N PRO A 80 21.77 59.90 36.19
CA PRO A 80 20.43 59.93 35.56
C PRO A 80 19.87 61.35 35.22
N THR A 81 18.70 61.40 34.56
CA THR A 81 17.67 62.48 34.57
C THR A 81 18.04 63.97 34.58
N GLY A 82 17.53 64.72 33.59
CA GLY A 82 16.64 65.87 33.90
C GLY A 82 17.05 67.32 33.58
N HIS A 83 16.54 67.82 32.44
CA HIS A 83 16.01 69.19 32.21
C HIS A 83 16.91 70.45 32.02
N ALA A 84 16.35 71.34 31.17
CA ALA A 84 16.59 72.80 31.00
C ALA A 84 17.92 73.29 30.38
N SER A 85 17.98 74.42 29.65
CA SER A 85 16.97 75.13 28.82
C SER A 85 17.65 76.25 27.98
N ARG A 86 16.93 76.83 26.99
CA ARG A 86 17.29 78.04 26.18
C ARG A 86 18.47 77.79 25.20
N HIS A 87 18.58 78.42 24.02
CA HIS A 87 17.82 79.39 23.21
C HIS A 87 18.32 79.21 21.74
N ARG A 88 17.77 79.72 20.62
CA ARG A 88 16.64 80.61 20.22
C ARG A 88 16.32 80.27 18.73
N HIS A 89 15.36 80.84 17.98
CA HIS A 89 14.45 81.96 18.23
C HIS A 89 13.00 81.70 17.73
N ALA A 90 12.53 82.45 16.73
CA ALA A 90 11.23 82.41 16.03
C ALA A 90 11.42 83.17 14.69
N SER A 91 10.48 83.32 13.75
CA SER A 91 9.02 83.02 13.67
C SER A 91 8.65 82.81 12.17
N GLY A 92 7.45 82.43 11.73
CA GLY A 92 6.14 82.29 12.40
C GLY A 92 5.03 83.00 11.58
N ARG A 93 3.84 83.16 12.19
CA ARG A 93 2.57 83.69 11.60
C ARG A 93 1.84 82.69 10.64
N LEU A 94 0.50 82.56 10.64
CA LEU A 94 -0.58 83.04 11.52
C LEU A 94 -1.90 82.20 11.34
N ARG A 95 -2.57 81.86 12.47
CA ARG A 95 -4.03 81.82 12.75
C ARG A 95 -5.08 80.85 12.12
N ASP A 96 -5.91 80.32 13.05
CA ASP A 96 -7.39 80.23 13.13
C ASP A 96 -8.29 79.15 12.43
N HIS A 97 -9.37 78.80 13.15
CA HIS A 97 -10.60 78.04 12.80
C HIS A 97 -11.72 79.02 12.28
N PRO A 98 -13.00 78.65 11.97
CA PRO A 98 -13.74 77.37 12.08
C PRO A 98 -14.66 76.99 10.86
N HIS A 99 -15.48 75.94 11.05
CA HIS A 99 -16.87 75.68 10.61
C HIS A 99 -17.52 76.17 9.26
N ASP A 100 -18.29 75.23 8.70
CA ASP A 100 -19.65 75.33 8.08
C ASP A 100 -19.87 75.24 6.55
N ARG A 101 -21.14 75.00 6.19
CA ARG A 101 -21.72 74.63 4.88
C ARG A 101 -22.05 75.85 4.01
N ALA A 102 -22.05 75.66 2.67
CA ALA A 102 -23.08 76.23 1.78
C ALA A 102 -23.05 75.61 0.36
N GLN A 103 -24.09 75.88 -0.43
CA GLN A 103 -24.25 75.53 -1.84
C GLN A 103 -24.32 76.80 -2.72
N GLY A 104 -23.90 76.75 -3.98
CA GLY A 104 -24.19 77.79 -5.00
C GLY A 104 -23.03 78.02 -5.97
N ARG A 105 -23.18 77.94 -7.31
CA ARG A 105 -23.96 78.80 -8.25
C ARG A 105 -23.31 80.19 -8.46
N THR A 106 -23.17 80.75 -9.66
CA THR A 106 -23.61 80.37 -11.03
C THR A 106 -22.89 81.19 -12.13
N ALA A 107 -23.21 80.87 -13.41
CA ALA A 107 -23.00 81.69 -14.63
C ALA A 107 -21.57 81.64 -15.23
N ARG A 108 -21.36 81.69 -16.56
CA ARG A 108 -22.26 81.77 -17.74
C ARG A 108 -21.92 80.58 -18.69
N ALA A 109 -22.72 80.14 -19.67
CA ALA A 109 -24.02 80.57 -20.21
C ALA A 109 -24.98 79.34 -20.25
N ALA A 110 -25.87 78.99 -21.21
CA ALA A 110 -26.30 79.56 -22.51
C ALA A 110 -27.81 79.28 -22.78
N ARG A 111 -28.23 79.02 -24.03
CA ARG A 111 -29.62 78.96 -24.55
C ARG A 111 -29.69 78.01 -25.76
N GLU A 112 -30.79 77.36 -26.18
CA GLU A 112 -32.18 77.13 -25.71
C GLU A 112 -32.79 76.01 -26.63
N ARG A 113 -33.94 75.34 -26.42
CA ARG A 113 -35.00 75.36 -25.39
C ARG A 113 -35.46 73.90 -25.06
N ALA A 114 -36.69 73.49 -25.45
CA ALA A 114 -37.26 72.13 -25.40
C ALA A 114 -38.55 72.07 -26.27
N PRO A 115 -39.16 70.89 -26.54
CA PRO A 115 -40.24 70.41 -25.66
C PRO A 115 -40.30 68.88 -25.42
N ARG A 116 -41.24 68.43 -24.56
CA ARG A 116 -41.51 67.03 -24.18
C ARG A 116 -42.72 66.44 -24.92
N ARG A 117 -42.80 65.10 -25.12
CA ARG A 117 -43.94 64.23 -24.71
C ARG A 117 -43.80 62.74 -25.12
N ARG A 118 -44.36 61.85 -24.27
CA ARG A 118 -44.98 60.51 -24.45
C ARG A 118 -44.61 59.60 -25.65
N ALA A 119 -44.40 58.31 -25.35
CA ALA A 119 -44.61 57.16 -26.27
C ALA A 119 -46.13 56.83 -26.41
N PRO A 120 -46.60 55.98 -27.37
CA PRO A 120 -46.55 54.51 -27.21
C PRO A 120 -46.54 53.67 -28.54
N ALA A 121 -46.70 52.33 -28.40
CA ALA A 121 -47.06 51.30 -29.41
C ALA A 121 -46.02 50.97 -30.51
N ARG A 122 -45.75 49.72 -30.95
CA ARG A 122 -46.42 48.38 -31.06
C ARG A 122 -47.09 48.10 -32.41
N CYS A 123 -47.01 46.81 -32.81
CA CYS A 123 -47.69 46.17 -33.94
C CYS A 123 -47.16 46.57 -35.35
N ASP A 124 -47.19 45.70 -36.38
CA ASP A 124 -47.26 44.23 -36.37
C ASP A 124 -46.69 43.62 -37.67
N GLY A 125 -46.47 42.31 -37.68
CA GLY A 125 -45.98 41.56 -38.84
C GLY A 125 -46.29 40.05 -38.74
N ALA A 126 -47.48 39.73 -38.25
CA ALA A 126 -47.80 38.39 -37.74
C ALA A 126 -48.54 37.47 -38.73
N ARG A 127 -48.45 36.15 -38.45
CA ARG A 127 -49.12 35.02 -39.13
C ARG A 127 -48.45 34.68 -40.49
N ALA A 128 -48.40 33.44 -40.95
CA ALA A 128 -49.13 32.20 -40.64
C ALA A 128 -48.19 30.98 -40.83
N ARG A 129 -48.43 29.74 -40.34
CA ARG A 129 -49.47 29.16 -39.46
C ARG A 129 -48.99 27.79 -38.95
N ASP A 130 -49.64 27.30 -37.89
CA ASP A 130 -50.06 25.90 -37.62
C ASP A 130 -49.35 24.75 -38.39
N LEU A 131 -48.58 23.89 -37.71
CA LEU A 131 -49.01 22.52 -37.33
C LEU A 131 -47.90 21.64 -36.71
N ALA A 132 -48.35 20.49 -36.18
CA ALA A 132 -47.61 19.30 -35.77
C ALA A 132 -46.25 19.06 -36.48
N GLY A 133 -45.16 18.62 -35.82
CA GLY A 133 -45.07 17.98 -34.50
C GLY A 133 -45.35 16.48 -34.58
N HIS A 134 -44.32 15.66 -34.84
CA HIS A 134 -44.27 14.23 -34.51
C HIS A 134 -42.81 13.74 -34.47
N ALA A 135 -42.40 13.19 -33.33
CA ALA A 135 -41.59 11.97 -33.34
C ALA A 135 -42.56 10.81 -33.71
N PRO A 136 -42.12 9.65 -34.26
CA PRO A 136 -41.12 8.79 -33.60
C PRO A 136 -40.32 7.91 -34.60
N GLY A 137 -39.84 6.77 -34.10
CA GLY A 137 -40.05 5.51 -34.83
C GLY A 137 -38.80 4.95 -35.51
N GLY A 138 -38.21 3.92 -34.90
CA GLY A 138 -37.12 3.19 -35.51
C GLY A 138 -37.55 2.02 -36.40
N ALA A 139 -36.56 1.51 -37.12
CA ALA A 139 -36.33 0.09 -37.39
C ALA A 139 -37.19 -0.69 -38.43
N ARG A 140 -36.43 -1.30 -39.37
CA ARG A 140 -36.69 -2.53 -40.17
C ARG A 140 -37.37 -2.41 -41.54
N ARG A 141 -37.00 -3.42 -42.38
CA ARG A 141 -37.62 -3.95 -43.61
C ARG A 141 -37.32 -3.26 -44.96
N SER A 142 -36.53 -3.96 -45.78
CA SER A 142 -36.66 -4.04 -47.25
C SER A 142 -37.98 -4.75 -47.66
N PRO A 143 -38.43 -4.69 -48.92
CA PRO A 143 -37.94 -5.66 -49.94
C PRO A 143 -37.96 -5.18 -51.41
N ALA A 144 -37.51 -6.07 -52.33
CA ALA A 144 -37.80 -6.12 -53.79
C ALA A 144 -37.23 -5.01 -54.71
N SER A 145 -36.86 -5.24 -55.98
CA SER A 145 -36.68 -6.51 -56.75
C SER A 145 -36.00 -6.26 -58.12
N ARG A 146 -35.20 -7.23 -58.63
CA ARG A 146 -35.27 -7.87 -59.97
C ARG A 146 -33.92 -8.52 -60.38
N ASP A 147 -34.00 -9.76 -60.86
CA ASP A 147 -32.87 -10.59 -61.35
C ASP A 147 -32.56 -10.33 -62.84
N PRO A 148 -31.49 -10.93 -63.43
CA PRO A 148 -31.44 -12.36 -63.82
C PRO A 148 -30.17 -13.10 -63.29
N VAL A 149 -29.97 -14.43 -63.31
CA VAL A 149 -30.73 -15.70 -63.39
C VAL A 149 -29.65 -16.81 -63.53
N VAL A 150 -29.61 -17.83 -62.62
CA VAL A 150 -29.13 -19.24 -62.85
C VAL A 150 -27.62 -19.47 -63.19
N SER A 151 -26.85 -20.47 -62.68
CA SER A 151 -27.12 -21.66 -61.84
C SER A 151 -25.91 -22.13 -60.98
N LEU A 152 -26.18 -22.58 -59.73
CA LEU A 152 -25.75 -23.81 -59.02
C LEU A 152 -24.29 -24.36 -58.97
N VAL A 153 -24.04 -25.14 -57.87
CA VAL A 153 -22.87 -25.99 -57.52
C VAL A 153 -21.59 -25.24 -57.08
N GLY A 154 -20.85 -25.63 -56.02
CA GLY A 154 -21.10 -26.67 -55.00
C GLY A 154 -20.00 -26.79 -53.91
N HIS A 155 -20.44 -26.81 -52.64
CA HIS A 155 -19.79 -27.25 -51.38
C HIS A 155 -18.31 -27.72 -51.26
N ARG A 156 -17.66 -27.23 -50.16
CA ARG A 156 -16.80 -27.94 -49.15
C ARG A 156 -15.29 -28.25 -49.38
N ARG A 157 -14.49 -27.60 -48.52
CA ARG A 157 -13.46 -28.13 -47.57
C ARG A 157 -12.25 -28.99 -48.05
N ARG A 158 -11.09 -28.56 -47.48
CA ARG A 158 -9.92 -29.33 -46.94
C ARG A 158 -8.76 -29.73 -47.87
N ALA A 159 -7.64 -30.03 -47.18
CA ALA A 159 -6.40 -30.71 -47.59
C ALA A 159 -5.24 -29.89 -48.20
N ARG A 160 -4.18 -29.73 -47.40
CA ARG A 160 -2.74 -29.83 -47.79
C ARG A 160 -2.43 -31.32 -48.14
N PRO A 161 -1.28 -31.73 -48.76
CA PRO A 161 0.00 -31.00 -48.80
C PRO A 161 0.92 -31.11 -50.05
N ASP A 162 1.90 -30.20 -50.07
CA ASP A 162 3.31 -30.30 -50.53
C ASP A 162 3.76 -30.35 -52.02
N ARG A 163 4.95 -29.74 -52.24
CA ARG A 163 5.93 -29.81 -53.35
C ARG A 163 5.50 -29.75 -54.83
N ARG A 164 6.01 -28.71 -55.53
CA ARG A 164 6.86 -28.82 -56.74
C ARG A 164 7.61 -27.51 -57.10
N ARG A 165 8.82 -27.63 -57.67
CA ARG A 165 9.58 -26.62 -58.47
C ARG A 165 9.05 -26.63 -59.93
N PRO A 166 9.41 -25.73 -60.90
CA PRO A 166 10.69 -25.01 -61.15
C PRO A 166 10.45 -23.56 -61.72
N PRO A 167 11.22 -22.92 -62.66
CA PRO A 167 12.58 -23.14 -63.21
C PRO A 167 13.54 -21.90 -63.35
N ARG A 168 14.85 -22.20 -63.53
CA ARG A 168 15.89 -21.68 -64.49
C ARG A 168 15.78 -20.25 -65.10
N GLN A 169 16.85 -19.50 -65.45
CA GLN A 169 18.35 -19.57 -65.39
C GLN A 169 18.90 -18.15 -65.78
N GLY A 170 20.19 -17.78 -65.87
CA GLY A 170 21.52 -18.43 -65.69
C GLY A 170 22.63 -17.71 -66.50
N ARG A 171 23.93 -18.11 -66.36
CA ARG A 171 25.20 -17.45 -66.83
C ARG A 171 25.74 -16.37 -65.86
N ARG A 172 27.04 -16.23 -65.58
CA ARG A 172 28.30 -16.86 -66.09
C ARG A 172 29.33 -17.03 -64.94
N ASP A 173 30.32 -17.92 -65.11
CA ASP A 173 31.49 -18.24 -64.21
C ASP A 173 32.81 -17.90 -65.01
N PRO A 174 34.10 -18.03 -64.54
CA PRO A 174 34.67 -19.02 -63.59
C PRO A 174 35.77 -18.55 -62.59
N ARG A 175 36.33 -19.53 -61.84
CA ARG A 175 37.44 -19.51 -60.83
C ARG A 175 38.84 -19.58 -61.51
N PRO A 176 40.03 -19.47 -60.83
CA PRO A 176 40.60 -20.45 -59.84
C PRO A 176 41.62 -19.84 -58.78
N VAL A 177 42.56 -20.49 -58.03
CA VAL A 177 42.68 -21.63 -57.08
C VAL A 177 44.16 -21.69 -56.52
N ARG A 178 44.37 -21.93 -55.20
CA ARG A 178 45.57 -22.49 -54.47
C ARG A 178 46.92 -21.73 -54.22
N ARG A 179 47.37 -21.85 -52.94
CA ARG A 179 48.72 -22.15 -52.34
C ARG A 179 49.99 -21.36 -52.74
N GLY A 180 50.73 -20.85 -51.73
CA GLY A 180 52.18 -20.58 -51.81
C GLY A 180 52.81 -19.95 -50.53
N VAL A 181 53.90 -20.55 -50.01
CA VAL A 181 54.81 -20.09 -48.93
C VAL A 181 56.16 -20.79 -49.23
N PRO A 182 57.35 -20.13 -49.35
CA PRO A 182 58.17 -19.79 -48.15
C PRO A 182 59.32 -18.73 -48.29
N ARG A 183 60.07 -18.50 -47.19
CA ARG A 183 61.51 -18.08 -47.09
C ARG A 183 61.91 -16.64 -47.55
N HIS A 184 63.08 -16.06 -47.19
CA HIS A 184 63.88 -15.98 -45.93
C HIS A 184 65.17 -15.16 -46.22
N LEU A 185 65.64 -14.26 -45.33
CA LEU A 185 67.05 -14.12 -44.81
C LEU A 185 67.42 -12.72 -44.26
N GLY A 186 68.30 -12.72 -43.24
CA GLY A 186 69.23 -11.65 -42.86
C GLY A 186 68.76 -10.53 -41.91
N GLU A 187 69.57 -10.02 -40.96
CA GLU A 187 70.72 -10.62 -40.25
C GLU A 187 71.10 -9.80 -38.97
N ARG A 188 71.76 -10.45 -37.99
CA ARG A 188 72.56 -9.91 -36.85
C ARG A 188 71.85 -9.27 -35.62
N GLY A 189 72.41 -9.59 -34.44
CA GLY A 189 72.28 -8.90 -33.12
C GLY A 189 73.64 -8.27 -32.74
N PRO A 190 74.15 -8.34 -31.48
CA PRO A 190 73.65 -8.96 -30.22
C PRO A 190 73.16 -7.86 -29.21
N ASP A 191 73.19 -7.89 -27.86
CA ASP A 191 73.57 -8.78 -26.73
C ASP A 191 72.53 -8.52 -25.56
N LEU A 192 72.36 -9.22 -24.42
CA LEU A 192 73.10 -10.17 -23.54
C LEU A 192 73.86 -9.53 -22.32
N ALA A 193 74.02 -10.36 -21.26
CA ALA A 193 74.72 -10.17 -19.96
C ALA A 193 74.13 -9.16 -18.90
N ALA A 194 74.40 -9.25 -17.58
CA ALA A 194 74.55 -10.41 -16.66
C ALA A 194 74.69 -9.99 -15.16
N ARG A 195 74.04 -10.72 -14.22
CA ARG A 195 74.41 -10.95 -12.77
C ARG A 195 74.45 -9.76 -11.76
N GLY A 196 74.42 -10.11 -10.45
CA GLY A 196 74.75 -9.23 -9.29
C GLY A 196 73.53 -8.58 -8.59
N LEU A 197 72.96 -8.98 -7.44
CA LEU A 197 73.40 -9.52 -6.14
C LEU A 197 74.08 -8.51 -5.17
N ARG A 198 73.33 -8.17 -4.09
CA ARG A 198 73.75 -7.59 -2.77
C ARG A 198 74.22 -6.12 -2.77
N ASP A 199 74.13 -5.32 -1.71
CA ASP A 199 73.48 -5.28 -0.37
C ASP A 199 74.26 -4.15 0.37
N ARG A 200 73.62 -3.35 1.25
CA ARG A 200 74.26 -2.31 2.14
C ARG A 200 74.83 -1.06 1.40
N ARG A 201 75.02 0.13 2.00
CA ARG A 201 74.66 0.79 3.31
C ARG A 201 74.88 2.32 3.12
N LEU A 202 74.63 3.27 4.05
CA LEU A 202 74.42 3.27 5.52
C LEU A 202 73.64 4.55 5.93
N GLU A 203 73.17 4.57 7.19
CA GLU A 203 72.70 5.75 7.96
C GLU A 203 71.34 6.38 7.53
N HIS A 204 70.53 6.99 8.42
CA HIS A 204 70.32 6.82 9.89
C HIS A 204 68.90 7.39 10.23
N HIS A 205 68.39 7.64 11.45
CA HIS A 205 68.93 7.56 12.82
C HIS A 205 67.97 6.82 13.79
N HIS A 206 67.62 7.42 14.93
CA HIS A 206 67.07 6.83 16.15
C HIS A 206 66.22 7.86 16.92
N GLY A 207 65.31 7.49 17.83
CA GLY A 207 64.85 6.15 18.24
C GLY A 207 64.20 6.14 19.65
N ARG A 208 64.00 4.94 20.24
CA ARG A 208 63.52 4.65 21.63
C ARG A 208 61.99 4.80 21.88
N HIS A 209 61.31 4.08 22.79
CA HIS A 209 61.60 3.01 23.79
C HIS A 209 60.24 2.38 24.24
N HIS A 210 60.06 1.24 24.96
CA HIS A 210 60.86 0.07 25.39
C HIS A 210 59.88 -1.10 25.75
N VAL A 211 60.32 -2.36 25.81
CA VAL A 211 59.57 -3.53 26.37
C VAL A 211 60.45 -4.34 27.35
N PRO A 212 59.90 -5.01 28.39
CA PRO A 212 60.53 -6.16 29.08
C PRO A 212 59.67 -7.46 28.99
N ARG A 213 60.16 -8.60 28.46
CA ARG A 213 60.95 -9.69 29.11
C ARG A 213 60.15 -10.51 30.15
N ALA A 214 60.18 -11.86 30.24
CA ALA A 214 60.80 -12.98 29.48
C ALA A 214 59.98 -14.30 29.77
N ARG A 215 60.38 -15.59 29.83
CA ARG A 215 61.66 -16.37 29.81
C ARG A 215 61.40 -17.91 29.61
N GLY A 216 62.08 -18.58 28.66
CA GLY A 216 62.57 -19.98 28.82
C GLY A 216 61.81 -21.23 28.29
N ARG A 217 62.60 -22.27 27.98
CA ARG A 217 62.37 -23.75 27.89
C ARG A 217 63.70 -24.38 28.39
N PRO A 218 63.79 -25.56 29.10
CA PRO A 218 63.41 -26.90 28.59
C PRO A 218 62.97 -27.95 29.69
N GLY A 219 62.90 -29.26 29.35
CA GLY A 219 62.61 -30.43 30.25
C GLY A 219 61.30 -31.16 29.86
N ARG A 220 61.18 -32.50 29.72
CA ARG A 220 61.47 -33.68 30.61
C ARG A 220 60.60 -33.70 31.88
N SER A 221 59.89 -34.76 32.29
CA SER A 221 59.57 -36.12 31.74
C SER A 221 58.38 -36.73 32.55
N ALA A 222 57.75 -37.87 32.20
CA ALA A 222 57.89 -38.76 31.03
C ALA A 222 56.60 -38.83 30.17
N ASP A 223 55.74 -39.85 30.04
CA ASP A 223 55.58 -41.23 30.61
C ASP A 223 54.95 -42.17 29.53
N GLY A 224 54.59 -43.44 29.83
CA GLY A 224 54.00 -44.41 28.87
C GLY A 224 53.25 -45.59 29.54
N PRO A 225 52.87 -46.69 28.84
CA PRO A 225 53.20 -47.13 27.46
C PRO A 225 52.07 -46.73 26.45
N ASP A 226 51.51 -47.47 25.46
CA ASP A 226 51.54 -48.89 25.00
C ASP A 226 51.09 -49.04 23.50
N GLU A 227 51.05 -50.26 22.95
CA GLU A 227 51.05 -50.53 21.49
C GLU A 227 49.88 -51.37 20.88
N VAL A 228 50.01 -51.66 19.57
CA VAL A 228 49.50 -52.80 18.78
C VAL A 228 48.25 -52.61 17.87
N SER A 229 48.30 -53.28 16.71
CA SER A 229 47.30 -53.47 15.64
C SER A 229 47.69 -54.77 14.86
N PRO A 230 47.08 -55.21 13.72
CA PRO A 230 45.77 -54.94 13.08
C PRO A 230 45.05 -56.28 12.65
N ARG A 231 44.12 -56.22 11.67
CA ARG A 231 43.74 -57.24 10.63
C ARG A 231 42.48 -58.15 10.81
N ARG A 232 41.70 -58.25 9.70
CA ARG A 232 41.15 -59.48 9.02
C ARG A 232 40.07 -60.33 9.75
N ASP A 233 39.20 -61.14 9.10
CA ASP A 233 38.75 -61.34 7.70
C ASP A 233 37.38 -62.09 7.66
N ASP A 234 36.67 -62.01 6.51
CA ASP A 234 35.78 -63.00 5.84
C ASP A 234 34.47 -63.65 6.44
N ASP A 235 33.59 -64.02 5.48
CA ASP A 235 32.50 -65.04 5.45
C ASP A 235 31.30 -65.00 6.43
N GLY A 236 30.12 -65.60 6.14
CA GLY A 236 29.71 -66.44 4.99
C GLY A 236 28.18 -66.73 4.94
N ALA A 237 27.73 -67.62 4.05
CA ALA A 237 26.32 -67.82 3.64
C ALA A 237 25.86 -69.32 3.76
N VAL A 238 24.69 -69.85 3.33
CA VAL A 238 23.66 -69.49 2.31
C VAL A 238 22.27 -70.09 2.68
N GLY A 239 21.15 -69.49 2.24
CA GLY A 239 19.87 -70.18 1.97
C GLY A 239 18.73 -70.03 3.01
N ASP A 240 17.48 -70.46 2.74
CA ASP A 240 16.83 -70.83 1.46
C ASP A 240 15.28 -70.69 1.59
N GLY A 241 14.48 -71.11 0.59
CA GLY A 241 13.04 -70.86 0.44
C GLY A 241 12.08 -71.49 1.47
N GLY A 242 10.75 -71.30 1.34
CA GLY A 242 10.05 -70.68 0.21
C GLY A 242 8.52 -70.54 0.39
N LEU A 243 7.82 -70.34 -0.74
CA LEU A 243 6.35 -70.22 -0.91
C LEU A 243 5.65 -71.61 -0.81
N PRO A 244 4.29 -71.78 -0.77
CA PRO A 244 3.26 -70.88 -1.32
C PRO A 244 1.85 -70.84 -0.64
N ALA A 245 0.88 -70.24 -1.35
CA ALA A 245 -0.59 -70.46 -1.31
C ALA A 245 -1.40 -69.85 -0.13
N ARG A 246 -2.40 -68.98 -0.38
CA ARG A 246 -3.85 -69.23 -0.71
C ARG A 246 -4.63 -69.95 0.41
N SER A 247 -5.86 -69.58 0.80
CA SER A 247 -6.73 -68.44 0.44
C SER A 247 -8.06 -68.41 1.26
N ALA A 248 -8.71 -67.23 1.32
CA ALA A 248 -10.17 -67.02 1.35
C ALA A 248 -11.06 -67.27 2.62
N ARG A 249 -11.79 -66.18 2.99
CA ARG A 249 -13.24 -66.10 3.33
C ARG A 249 -13.85 -66.73 4.63
N HIS A 250 -14.03 -65.84 5.61
CA HIS A 250 -15.34 -65.40 6.20
C HIS A 250 -16.26 -66.31 7.09
N ARG A 251 -16.55 -65.77 8.30
CA ARG A 251 -17.83 -65.78 9.09
C ARG A 251 -18.24 -66.96 10.03
N ALA A 252 -17.75 -66.86 11.29
CA ALA A 252 -18.53 -66.57 12.54
C ALA A 252 -19.62 -67.53 13.11
N ARG A 253 -19.58 -67.77 14.45
CA ARG A 253 -20.67 -67.53 15.46
C ARG A 253 -20.34 -68.02 16.90
N ARG A 254 -21.20 -67.63 17.89
CA ARG A 254 -21.39 -68.11 19.30
C ARG A 254 -20.43 -67.57 20.40
N ALA A 255 -20.83 -67.41 21.70
CA ALA A 255 -22.19 -67.31 22.32
C ALA A 255 -22.24 -66.83 23.81
N ARG A 256 -23.29 -66.03 24.13
CA ARG A 256 -24.20 -66.00 25.34
C ARG A 256 -23.72 -65.81 26.81
N ARG A 257 -24.13 -64.66 27.41
CA ARG A 257 -24.84 -64.40 28.73
C ARG A 257 -25.32 -62.91 28.73
N GLY A 258 -26.28 -62.38 29.52
CA GLY A 258 -27.37 -62.92 30.35
C GLY A 258 -27.24 -62.71 31.87
N GLY A 259 -28.13 -62.03 32.64
CA GLY A 259 -29.30 -61.16 32.32
C GLY A 259 -30.37 -61.08 33.47
N ARG A 260 -31.35 -60.13 33.40
CA ARG A 260 -32.54 -59.86 34.30
C ARG A 260 -32.26 -59.01 35.59
N CYS A 261 -33.17 -58.20 36.19
CA CYS A 261 -34.53 -57.66 35.86
C CYS A 261 -35.06 -56.53 36.83
N TYR A 262 -35.85 -55.54 36.31
CA TYR A 262 -36.85 -54.62 36.97
C TYR A 262 -36.50 -53.80 38.27
N ARG A 263 -37.40 -52.98 38.89
CA ARG A 263 -38.05 -51.67 38.50
C ARG A 263 -38.84 -51.05 39.71
N LEU A 264 -39.10 -49.72 39.71
CA LEU A 264 -40.14 -48.92 40.45
C LEU A 264 -39.90 -48.34 41.88
N ASP A 265 -40.07 -47.01 41.96
CA ASP A 265 -40.77 -46.10 42.90
C ASP A 265 -40.87 -46.32 44.44
N ARG A 266 -40.52 -45.28 45.25
CA ARG A 266 -41.48 -44.29 45.79
C ARG A 266 -40.86 -43.12 46.63
N ASP A 267 -41.54 -41.97 46.60
CA ASP A 267 -41.43 -40.74 47.43
C ASP A 267 -42.12 -40.98 48.83
N PRO A 268 -41.97 -40.21 49.96
CA PRO A 268 -41.94 -38.72 50.01
C PRO A 268 -41.17 -37.97 51.13
N ARG A 269 -40.96 -36.64 50.93
CA ARG A 269 -41.47 -35.54 51.82
C ARG A 269 -41.00 -34.09 51.48
N SER A 270 -41.91 -33.14 51.74
CA SER A 270 -41.72 -31.68 52.06
C SER A 270 -41.02 -30.69 51.10
N ARG A 271 -41.87 -30.01 50.31
CA ARG A 271 -41.97 -28.55 50.00
C ARG A 271 -41.30 -27.57 51.00
N ALA A 272 -40.90 -26.32 50.66
CA ALA A 272 -40.79 -25.60 49.36
C ALA A 272 -40.18 -24.15 49.46
N ARG A 273 -39.89 -23.55 48.28
CA ARG A 273 -39.86 -22.10 47.89
C ARG A 273 -38.65 -21.16 48.21
N ARG A 274 -37.95 -20.83 47.10
CA ARG A 274 -37.60 -19.48 46.56
C ARG A 274 -36.35 -18.68 47.02
N ARG A 275 -35.79 -17.98 46.01
CA ARG A 275 -34.74 -16.93 45.98
C ARG A 275 -33.29 -17.38 46.25
N ALA A 276 -32.24 -16.70 45.76
CA ALA A 276 -32.03 -15.97 44.49
C ALA A 276 -30.55 -15.49 44.41
N SER A 277 -29.87 -15.65 43.27
CA SER A 277 -28.67 -14.88 42.92
C SER A 277 -28.42 -14.88 41.40
N ALA A 278 -27.78 -13.82 40.90
CA ALA A 278 -27.56 -13.53 39.47
C ALA A 278 -26.05 -13.50 39.15
N PRO A 279 -25.61 -13.49 37.88
CA PRO A 279 -24.24 -13.84 37.52
C PRO A 279 -23.22 -12.70 37.71
N ARG A 280 -21.96 -13.06 38.01
CA ARG A 280 -20.82 -12.14 38.00
C ARG A 280 -20.07 -12.20 36.67
N SER A 281 -20.29 -11.17 35.84
CA SER A 281 -19.35 -10.63 34.84
C SER A 281 -18.41 -11.62 34.11
N ALA A 282 -18.80 -12.05 32.91
CA ALA A 282 -17.83 -12.55 31.93
C ALA A 282 -16.85 -11.42 31.55
N ARG A 283 -15.55 -11.72 31.47
CA ARG A 283 -14.58 -10.77 30.90
C ARG A 283 -14.87 -10.61 29.40
N PRO A 284 -15.01 -9.39 28.85
CA PRO A 284 -15.06 -9.23 27.40
C PRO A 284 -13.72 -9.68 26.82
N ARG A 285 -13.76 -10.63 25.86
CA ARG A 285 -12.60 -10.96 25.05
C ARG A 285 -12.33 -9.75 24.15
N GLY A 286 -11.12 -9.19 24.21
CA GLY A 286 -10.74 -8.08 23.35
C GLY A 286 -10.91 -8.47 21.88
N ARG A 287 -11.79 -7.76 21.17
CA ARG A 287 -11.84 -7.85 19.70
C ARG A 287 -10.67 -7.02 19.16
N GLY A 288 -9.90 -7.61 18.24
CA GLY A 288 -8.83 -6.89 17.55
C GLY A 288 -9.38 -5.77 16.65
N PRO A 289 -8.49 -4.93 16.08
CA PRO A 289 -8.87 -3.84 15.19
C PRO A 289 -9.66 -4.33 13.96
N ALA A 290 -10.42 -3.40 13.36
CA ALA A 290 -11.49 -3.68 12.41
C ALA A 290 -11.09 -4.58 11.22
N ALA A 291 -12.02 -5.44 10.81
CA ALA A 291 -11.79 -6.41 9.75
C ALA A 291 -11.54 -5.75 8.38
N VAL A 292 -10.44 -6.15 7.74
CA VAL A 292 -10.13 -5.80 6.34
C VAL A 292 -11.28 -6.26 5.42
N PRO A 293 -11.71 -5.45 4.42
CA PRO A 293 -12.56 -5.94 3.36
C PRO A 293 -11.77 -6.95 2.51
N ALA A 294 -11.92 -8.22 2.86
CA ALA A 294 -11.42 -9.34 2.06
C ALA A 294 -12.23 -9.46 0.76
N PRO A 295 -11.65 -10.08 -0.30
CA PRO A 295 -12.49 -10.63 -1.38
C PRO A 295 -13.53 -11.57 -0.76
N LEU A 296 -14.70 -11.67 -1.40
CA LEU A 296 -15.94 -12.26 -0.85
C LEU A 296 -15.89 -13.81 -0.61
N ALA A 297 -14.69 -14.39 -0.57
CA ALA A 297 -14.42 -15.82 -0.44
C ALA A 297 -14.69 -16.42 0.96
N SER A 298 -14.78 -15.59 2.01
CA SER A 298 -15.20 -16.02 3.35
C SER A 298 -16.43 -15.24 3.82
N VAL A 299 -17.59 -15.89 3.71
CA VAL A 299 -18.88 -15.41 4.22
C VAL A 299 -19.00 -15.87 5.68
N PRO A 300 -19.25 -14.96 6.66
CA PRO A 300 -19.56 -15.34 8.04
C PRO A 300 -20.86 -16.15 8.14
N HIS A 301 -21.27 -16.51 9.36
CA HIS A 301 -22.63 -17.02 9.59
C HIS A 301 -23.65 -16.06 8.95
N MET A 302 -24.50 -16.53 8.02
CA MET A 302 -25.15 -15.63 7.07
C MET A 302 -26.06 -14.57 7.70
N GLN A 303 -26.63 -14.85 8.88
CA GLN A 303 -27.42 -13.91 9.69
C GLN A 303 -26.61 -12.72 10.23
N SER A 304 -25.27 -12.75 10.19
CA SER A 304 -24.37 -11.66 10.57
C SER A 304 -23.54 -11.11 9.40
N TYR A 305 -23.91 -11.40 8.16
CA TYR A 305 -23.29 -10.77 7.00
C TYR A 305 -23.58 -9.26 6.98
N SER A 306 -22.52 -8.46 6.95
CA SER A 306 -22.55 -7.00 6.81
C SER A 306 -21.29 -6.52 6.10
N ARG A 307 -21.42 -5.52 5.23
CA ARG A 307 -20.34 -4.85 4.49
C ARG A 307 -20.68 -3.37 4.30
N GLU A 308 -19.71 -2.49 4.53
CA GLU A 308 -19.80 -1.09 4.12
C GLU A 308 -19.57 -1.00 2.60
N ALA A 309 -20.33 -0.14 1.90
CA ALA A 309 -20.19 0.11 0.47
C ALA A 309 -20.43 1.60 0.15
N ILE A 310 -20.05 2.04 -1.06
CA ILE A 310 -20.22 3.43 -1.52
C ILE A 310 -21.10 3.43 -2.78
N LEU A 311 -22.15 4.25 -2.77
CA LEU A 311 -23.07 4.41 -3.90
C LEU A 311 -22.47 5.24 -5.05
N ARG A 312 -23.14 5.19 -6.21
CA ARG A 312 -22.73 5.96 -7.41
C ARG A 312 -22.68 7.47 -7.16
N ASP A 313 -23.46 7.99 -6.22
CA ASP A 313 -23.46 9.40 -5.79
C ASP A 313 -22.45 9.70 -4.65
N GLY A 314 -21.56 8.76 -4.35
CA GLY A 314 -20.56 8.88 -3.29
C GLY A 314 -21.12 8.79 -1.86
N ALA A 315 -22.35 8.33 -1.65
CA ALA A 315 -22.90 8.12 -0.31
C ALA A 315 -22.45 6.79 0.29
N SER A 316 -22.05 6.80 1.57
CA SER A 316 -21.78 5.58 2.34
C SER A 316 -23.08 4.82 2.64
N ILE A 317 -23.07 3.49 2.56
CA ILE A 317 -24.17 2.60 2.98
C ILE A 317 -23.63 1.33 3.64
N THR A 318 -24.52 0.59 4.31
CA THR A 318 -24.24 -0.75 4.85
C THR A 318 -25.11 -1.79 4.15
N ILE A 319 -24.50 -2.72 3.41
CA ILE A 319 -25.18 -3.89 2.84
C ILE A 319 -25.14 -5.01 3.88
N ARG A 320 -26.29 -5.40 4.43
CA ARG A 320 -26.41 -6.49 5.43
C ARG A 320 -27.48 -7.50 5.07
N SER A 321 -27.38 -8.70 5.64
CA SER A 321 -28.48 -9.67 5.61
C SER A 321 -29.74 -9.11 6.28
N LEU A 322 -30.89 -9.53 5.76
CA LEU A 322 -32.19 -9.34 6.38
C LEU A 322 -32.59 -10.56 7.22
N THR A 323 -33.52 -10.33 8.14
CA THR A 323 -34.07 -11.29 9.09
C THR A 323 -35.59 -11.15 9.18
N SER A 324 -36.27 -12.04 9.90
CA SER A 324 -37.72 -11.94 10.16
C SER A 324 -38.14 -10.68 10.93
N ALA A 325 -37.20 -9.97 11.59
CA ALA A 325 -37.44 -8.66 12.21
C ALA A 325 -37.45 -7.49 11.20
N ASP A 326 -36.80 -7.66 10.03
CA ASP A 326 -36.63 -6.61 9.03
C ASP A 326 -37.86 -6.40 8.12
N ARG A 327 -38.99 -7.11 8.37
CA ARG A 327 -40.26 -6.96 7.65
C ARG A 327 -40.66 -5.50 7.41
N HIS A 328 -40.46 -4.66 8.43
CA HIS A 328 -40.80 -3.24 8.39
C HIS A 328 -39.97 -2.45 7.37
N HIS A 329 -38.70 -2.84 7.11
CA HIS A 329 -37.90 -2.25 6.04
C HIS A 329 -38.40 -2.64 4.65
N VAL A 330 -38.87 -3.89 4.45
CA VAL A 330 -39.43 -4.35 3.17
C VAL A 330 -40.69 -3.58 2.81
N VAL A 331 -41.60 -3.45 3.78
CA VAL A 331 -42.83 -2.65 3.64
C VAL A 331 -42.50 -1.16 3.37
N ALA A 332 -41.49 -0.60 4.06
CA ALA A 332 -41.07 0.78 3.86
C ALA A 332 -40.37 1.07 2.51
N VAL A 333 -39.73 0.07 1.88
CA VAL A 333 -39.25 0.18 0.48
C VAL A 333 -40.41 0.06 -0.50
N PHE A 334 -41.32 -0.89 -0.27
CA PHE A 334 -42.49 -1.10 -1.12
C PHE A 334 -43.37 0.16 -1.25
N HIS A 335 -43.67 0.85 -0.15
CA HIS A 335 -44.45 2.11 -0.18
C HIS A 335 -43.71 3.30 -0.84
N LYS A 336 -42.45 3.14 -1.27
CA LYS A 336 -41.69 4.12 -2.06
C LYS A 336 -41.57 3.75 -3.54
N MET A 337 -42.22 2.68 -3.98
CA MET A 337 -42.29 2.28 -5.38
C MET A 337 -43.57 2.83 -6.04
N SER A 338 -43.46 3.39 -7.24
CA SER A 338 -44.63 3.73 -8.06
C SER A 338 -45.39 2.46 -8.51
N PRO A 339 -46.65 2.58 -8.96
CA PRO A 339 -47.38 1.44 -9.54
C PRO A 339 -46.65 0.74 -10.69
N ALA A 340 -45.80 1.47 -11.44
CA ALA A 340 -44.94 0.89 -12.47
C ALA A 340 -43.84 0.00 -11.86
N SER A 341 -43.08 0.49 -10.87
CA SER A 341 -42.07 -0.30 -10.19
C SER A 341 -42.65 -1.47 -9.38
N VAL A 342 -43.87 -1.33 -8.83
CA VAL A 342 -44.62 -2.45 -8.23
C VAL A 342 -44.96 -3.51 -9.29
N ARG A 343 -45.52 -3.13 -10.44
CA ARG A 343 -45.78 -4.07 -11.55
C ARG A 343 -44.50 -4.77 -11.98
N HIS A 344 -43.45 -4.01 -12.31
CA HIS A 344 -42.14 -4.52 -12.74
C HIS A 344 -41.50 -5.53 -11.78
N ARG A 345 -41.88 -5.50 -10.49
CA ARG A 345 -41.37 -6.38 -9.44
C ARG A 345 -42.26 -7.60 -9.15
N PHE A 346 -43.58 -7.45 -9.26
CA PHE A 346 -44.55 -8.47 -8.84
C PHE A 346 -45.42 -9.02 -9.99
N PHE A 347 -45.19 -8.58 -11.23
CA PHE A 347 -45.97 -8.89 -12.44
C PHE A 347 -47.48 -8.60 -12.28
N THR A 348 -47.84 -7.74 -11.32
CA THR A 348 -49.22 -7.40 -10.97
C THR A 348 -49.29 -6.10 -10.17
N SER A 349 -50.47 -5.48 -10.13
CA SER A 349 -50.71 -4.27 -9.33
C SER A 349 -51.03 -4.62 -7.88
N LYS A 350 -50.10 -4.37 -6.96
CA LYS A 350 -50.33 -4.49 -5.50
C LYS A 350 -50.48 -3.11 -4.85
N ARG A 351 -51.35 -3.00 -3.84
CA ARG A 351 -51.46 -1.80 -2.97
C ARG A 351 -50.70 -1.96 -1.66
N GLU A 352 -50.56 -3.21 -1.19
CA GLU A 352 -49.90 -3.60 0.06
C GLU A 352 -49.22 -4.96 -0.15
N LEU A 353 -48.27 -5.32 0.71
CA LEU A 353 -47.64 -6.65 0.74
C LEU A 353 -48.45 -7.59 1.64
N SER A 354 -48.79 -8.77 1.13
CA SER A 354 -49.48 -9.79 1.94
C SER A 354 -48.55 -10.44 2.97
N PRO A 355 -49.07 -11.12 4.01
CA PRO A 355 -48.26 -11.94 4.89
C PRO A 355 -47.42 -13.00 4.14
N SER A 356 -47.93 -13.50 3.01
CA SER A 356 -47.22 -14.44 2.13
C SER A 356 -46.03 -13.78 1.41
N ASP A 357 -46.20 -12.54 0.93
CA ASP A 357 -45.13 -11.76 0.29
C ASP A 357 -43.93 -11.53 1.24
N LEU A 358 -44.18 -11.50 2.55
CA LEU A 358 -43.16 -11.33 3.59
C LEU A 358 -42.64 -12.65 4.19
N ALA A 359 -43.30 -13.78 3.92
CA ALA A 359 -42.97 -15.08 4.54
C ALA A 359 -41.61 -15.67 4.10
N PHE A 360 -40.96 -15.10 3.08
CA PHE A 360 -39.58 -15.47 2.73
C PHE A 360 -38.58 -15.11 3.82
N LEU A 361 -38.84 -14.06 4.60
CA LEU A 361 -37.94 -13.59 5.67
C LEU A 361 -37.82 -14.60 6.83
N ASP A 362 -38.82 -15.47 7.00
CA ASP A 362 -38.77 -16.55 7.99
C ASP A 362 -37.89 -17.71 7.50
N ARG A 363 -37.97 -18.05 6.21
CA ARG A 363 -37.16 -19.10 5.55
C ARG A 363 -35.67 -18.77 5.43
N LEU A 364 -35.29 -17.50 5.61
CA LEU A 364 -33.88 -17.10 5.74
C LEU A 364 -33.19 -17.75 6.96
N ALA A 365 -33.94 -18.30 7.92
CA ALA A 365 -33.40 -19.10 9.01
C ALA A 365 -32.87 -20.47 8.54
N ASP A 366 -33.58 -21.12 7.60
CA ASP A 366 -33.18 -22.41 7.00
C ASP A 366 -31.96 -22.24 6.09
N GLY A 367 -31.81 -21.03 5.53
CA GLY A 367 -30.58 -20.56 4.95
C GLY A 367 -30.27 -21.04 3.54
N SER A 368 -31.20 -21.66 2.80
CA SER A 368 -31.09 -21.85 1.35
C SER A 368 -31.11 -20.48 0.63
N ASP A 369 -32.17 -19.73 0.88
CA ASP A 369 -32.47 -18.42 0.32
C ASP A 369 -31.58 -17.33 0.97
N VAL A 370 -31.49 -16.17 0.31
CA VAL A 370 -30.76 -15.00 0.81
C VAL A 370 -31.54 -13.73 0.49
N ALA A 371 -31.62 -12.81 1.44
CA ALA A 371 -31.98 -11.42 1.18
C ALA A 371 -31.00 -10.46 1.86
N LEU A 372 -30.57 -9.44 1.11
CA LEU A 372 -29.71 -8.35 1.57
C LEU A 372 -30.46 -7.02 1.47
N GLY A 373 -30.31 -6.17 2.48
CA GLY A 373 -30.75 -4.77 2.45
C GLY A 373 -29.56 -3.82 2.28
N ALA A 374 -29.71 -2.84 1.41
CA ALA A 374 -28.83 -1.69 1.31
C ALA A 374 -29.33 -0.60 2.28
N MET A 375 -28.66 -0.46 3.42
CA MET A 375 -29.12 0.31 4.57
C MET A 375 -28.41 1.66 4.70
N VAL A 376 -29.14 2.66 5.15
CA VAL A 376 -28.62 3.94 5.67
C VAL A 376 -29.24 4.23 7.04
N ARG A 377 -28.59 5.08 7.83
CA ARG A 377 -29.10 5.56 9.12
C ARG A 377 -29.25 7.07 9.09
N ASP A 378 -30.41 7.56 9.49
CA ASP A 378 -30.69 8.98 9.66
C ASP A 378 -31.37 9.25 11.02
N ALA A 379 -31.83 10.47 11.26
CA ALA A 379 -32.45 10.86 12.52
C ALA A 379 -33.74 10.08 12.86
N ALA A 380 -34.40 9.46 11.88
CA ALA A 380 -35.57 8.60 12.11
C ALA A 380 -35.21 7.12 12.40
N GLY A 381 -33.92 6.74 12.28
CA GLY A 381 -33.41 5.40 12.57
C GLY A 381 -32.67 4.77 11.40
N GLU A 382 -32.67 3.44 11.32
CA GLU A 382 -32.14 2.71 10.18
C GLU A 382 -33.25 2.47 9.14
N ARG A 383 -32.92 2.58 7.85
CA ARG A 383 -33.85 2.30 6.75
C ARG A 383 -33.15 1.66 5.57
N ALA A 384 -33.86 0.77 4.87
CA ALA A 384 -33.44 0.29 3.57
C ALA A 384 -33.68 1.37 2.49
N LEU A 385 -32.77 1.43 1.53
CA LEU A 385 -32.91 2.12 0.25
C LEU A 385 -33.41 1.16 -0.84
N GLY A 386 -32.95 -0.08 -0.76
CA GLY A 386 -33.37 -1.18 -1.60
C GLY A 386 -32.95 -2.52 -1.03
N ILE A 387 -33.53 -3.58 -1.59
CA ILE A 387 -33.42 -4.97 -1.15
C ILE A 387 -33.14 -5.82 -2.38
N GLY A 388 -32.23 -6.78 -2.24
CA GLY A 388 -31.96 -7.79 -3.26
C GLY A 388 -32.06 -9.17 -2.62
N ARG A 389 -32.71 -10.12 -3.29
CA ARG A 389 -32.81 -11.50 -2.83
C ARG A 389 -32.47 -12.50 -3.93
N TYR A 390 -32.06 -13.70 -3.52
CA TYR A 390 -32.15 -14.88 -4.36
C TYR A 390 -32.91 -16.01 -3.66
N ILE A 391 -33.63 -16.81 -4.44
CA ILE A 391 -34.36 -18.01 -4.02
C ILE A 391 -33.82 -19.20 -4.83
N VAL A 392 -33.47 -20.29 -4.16
CA VAL A 392 -32.91 -21.48 -4.83
C VAL A 392 -34.02 -22.26 -5.53
N LEU A 393 -33.76 -22.73 -6.76
CA LEU A 393 -34.70 -23.48 -7.59
C LEU A 393 -34.51 -25.00 -7.46
N ASP A 394 -35.32 -25.79 -8.17
CA ASP A 394 -35.27 -27.25 -8.15
C ASP A 394 -33.91 -27.83 -8.59
N ASP A 395 -33.16 -27.13 -9.45
CA ASP A 395 -31.70 -27.34 -9.57
C ASP A 395 -31.00 -26.49 -8.50
N PRO A 396 -30.37 -27.10 -7.46
CA PRO A 396 -29.73 -26.37 -6.38
C PRO A 396 -28.51 -25.54 -6.82
N ARG A 397 -28.09 -25.63 -8.09
CA ARG A 397 -27.06 -24.78 -8.71
C ARG A 397 -27.65 -23.52 -9.35
N SER A 398 -28.97 -23.36 -9.36
CA SER A 398 -29.69 -22.27 -10.03
C SER A 398 -30.56 -21.52 -9.02
N ALA A 399 -30.62 -20.19 -9.13
CA ALA A 399 -31.46 -19.36 -8.26
C ALA A 399 -32.11 -18.20 -9.03
N GLU A 400 -33.37 -17.89 -8.70
CA GLU A 400 -34.05 -16.67 -9.17
C GLU A 400 -33.53 -15.46 -8.38
N VAL A 401 -33.21 -14.35 -9.05
CA VAL A 401 -32.83 -13.07 -8.40
C VAL A 401 -33.88 -11.98 -8.60
N ALA A 402 -34.20 -11.26 -7.53
CA ALA A 402 -35.18 -10.16 -7.54
C ALA A 402 -34.70 -8.96 -6.71
N PHE A 403 -35.08 -7.75 -7.15
CA PHE A 403 -34.62 -6.48 -6.58
C PHE A 403 -35.78 -5.50 -6.37
N GLU A 404 -35.81 -4.85 -5.21
CA GLU A 404 -36.77 -3.79 -4.83
C GLU A 404 -35.96 -2.54 -4.50
N VAL A 405 -36.17 -1.42 -5.20
CA VAL A 405 -35.48 -0.14 -4.93
C VAL A 405 -36.50 0.98 -5.06
N GLY A 406 -36.69 1.76 -4.01
CA GLY A 406 -37.64 2.88 -4.02
C GLY A 406 -37.26 3.91 -5.09
N ASP A 407 -38.24 4.53 -5.74
CA ASP A 407 -38.01 5.22 -7.02
C ASP A 407 -37.03 6.40 -6.90
N ALA A 408 -37.07 7.12 -5.77
CA ALA A 408 -36.13 8.20 -5.46
C ALA A 408 -34.70 7.74 -5.16
N ASP A 409 -34.49 6.44 -4.92
CA ASP A 409 -33.19 5.81 -4.67
C ASP A 409 -32.63 5.07 -5.92
N GLN A 410 -33.39 4.99 -7.02
CA GLN A 410 -32.95 4.38 -8.28
C GLN A 410 -31.82 5.18 -8.98
N GLY A 411 -31.09 4.54 -9.90
CA GLY A 411 -29.92 5.13 -10.57
C GLY A 411 -28.65 5.27 -9.69
N ARG A 412 -28.77 5.22 -8.36
CA ARG A 412 -27.67 5.34 -7.37
C ARG A 412 -26.73 4.11 -7.30
N GLY A 413 -26.97 3.07 -8.11
CA GLY A 413 -26.15 1.86 -8.19
C GLY A 413 -26.52 0.73 -7.21
N ILE A 414 -27.56 0.92 -6.38
CA ILE A 414 -27.99 -0.01 -5.32
C ILE A 414 -28.23 -1.44 -5.84
N GLY A 415 -29.01 -1.59 -6.92
CA GLY A 415 -29.29 -2.92 -7.50
C GLY A 415 -28.04 -3.65 -8.00
N THR A 416 -27.07 -2.92 -8.57
CA THR A 416 -25.79 -3.50 -9.03
C THR A 416 -24.95 -4.00 -7.85
N LEU A 417 -24.83 -3.21 -6.77
CA LEU A 417 -24.10 -3.61 -5.56
C LEU A 417 -24.77 -4.81 -4.87
N LEU A 418 -26.10 -4.80 -4.75
CA LEU A 418 -26.84 -5.94 -4.21
C LEU A 418 -26.61 -7.20 -5.06
N LEU A 419 -26.63 -7.09 -6.39
CA LEU A 419 -26.33 -8.20 -7.30
C LEU A 419 -24.90 -8.74 -7.14
N GLU A 420 -23.90 -7.85 -7.05
CA GLU A 420 -22.49 -8.23 -6.82
C GLU A 420 -22.31 -9.02 -5.51
N HIS A 421 -22.93 -8.55 -4.43
CA HIS A 421 -22.87 -9.20 -3.12
C HIS A 421 -23.65 -10.53 -3.09
N LEU A 422 -24.85 -10.58 -3.70
CA LEU A 422 -25.64 -11.82 -3.83
C LEU A 422 -24.89 -12.88 -4.65
N ALA A 423 -24.30 -12.50 -5.80
CA ALA A 423 -23.58 -13.42 -6.67
C ALA A 423 -22.38 -14.06 -5.97
N ALA A 424 -21.66 -13.30 -5.15
CA ALA A 424 -20.55 -13.85 -4.39
C ALA A 424 -20.98 -14.80 -3.26
N ILE A 425 -22.08 -14.49 -2.55
CA ILE A 425 -22.67 -15.40 -1.56
C ILE A 425 -23.15 -16.69 -2.24
N ALA A 426 -23.84 -16.57 -3.37
CA ALA A 426 -24.32 -17.68 -4.19
C ALA A 426 -23.17 -18.62 -4.63
N ARG A 427 -22.04 -18.07 -5.11
CA ARG A 427 -20.82 -18.85 -5.43
C ARG A 427 -20.35 -19.71 -4.25
N THR A 428 -20.27 -19.13 -3.04
CA THR A 428 -19.79 -19.89 -1.86
C THR A 428 -20.71 -21.04 -1.44
N ARG A 429 -21.96 -21.04 -1.94
CA ARG A 429 -23.01 -22.02 -1.65
C ARG A 429 -23.25 -23.01 -2.80
N GLY A 430 -22.53 -22.89 -3.92
CA GLY A 430 -22.65 -23.79 -5.07
C GLY A 430 -23.69 -23.39 -6.13
N VAL A 431 -24.35 -22.25 -5.96
CA VAL A 431 -25.23 -21.67 -6.99
C VAL A 431 -24.34 -21.08 -8.09
N ALA A 432 -24.38 -21.71 -9.26
CA ALA A 432 -23.55 -21.42 -10.43
C ALA A 432 -24.24 -20.46 -11.42
N THR A 433 -25.57 -20.45 -11.47
CA THR A 433 -26.37 -19.64 -12.39
C THR A 433 -27.43 -18.83 -11.64
N PHE A 434 -27.60 -17.58 -12.06
CA PHE A 434 -28.77 -16.77 -11.72
C PHE A 434 -29.70 -16.65 -12.92
N VAL A 435 -31.00 -16.73 -12.65
CA VAL A 435 -32.08 -16.41 -13.59
C VAL A 435 -32.94 -15.27 -13.06
N ALA A 436 -33.59 -14.52 -13.95
CA ALA A 436 -34.59 -13.53 -13.58
C ALA A 436 -35.56 -13.29 -14.74
N GLU A 437 -36.85 -13.17 -14.43
CA GLU A 437 -37.84 -12.61 -15.35
C GLU A 437 -37.82 -11.08 -15.28
N VAL A 438 -37.91 -10.42 -16.43
CA VAL A 438 -37.96 -8.96 -16.53
C VAL A 438 -38.98 -8.55 -17.59
N GLU A 439 -40.07 -7.87 -17.19
CA GLU A 439 -41.06 -7.33 -18.14
C GLU A 439 -40.39 -6.48 -19.24
N ALA A 440 -40.82 -6.62 -20.50
CA ALA A 440 -40.07 -6.08 -21.64
C ALA A 440 -39.89 -4.55 -21.67
N ASP A 441 -40.67 -3.80 -20.88
CA ASP A 441 -40.55 -2.35 -20.72
C ASP A 441 -39.72 -1.91 -19.50
N ASN A 442 -39.28 -2.83 -18.63
CA ASN A 442 -38.36 -2.55 -17.51
C ASN A 442 -36.90 -2.43 -18.00
N ALA A 443 -36.65 -1.38 -18.80
CA ALA A 443 -35.32 -1.08 -19.34
C ALA A 443 -34.26 -0.87 -18.25
N ALA A 444 -34.63 -0.35 -17.08
CA ALA A 444 -33.72 -0.08 -15.97
C ALA A 444 -33.11 -1.38 -15.39
N MET A 445 -33.92 -2.44 -15.18
CA MET A 445 -33.38 -3.71 -14.69
C MET A 445 -32.56 -4.44 -15.77
N LEU A 446 -32.95 -4.30 -17.04
CA LEU A 446 -32.14 -4.76 -18.17
C LEU A 446 -30.79 -4.01 -18.26
N GLU A 447 -30.71 -2.73 -17.88
CA GLU A 447 -29.44 -2.01 -17.77
C GLU A 447 -28.59 -2.54 -16.61
N VAL A 448 -29.16 -2.76 -15.41
CA VAL A 448 -28.44 -3.33 -14.25
C VAL A 448 -27.74 -4.64 -14.61
N PHE A 449 -28.43 -5.56 -15.31
CA PHE A 449 -27.83 -6.81 -15.75
C PHE A 449 -26.71 -6.62 -16.79
N VAL A 450 -26.87 -5.73 -17.79
CA VAL A 450 -25.81 -5.47 -18.79
C VAL A 450 -24.60 -4.74 -18.19
N ALA A 451 -24.84 -3.79 -17.30
CA ALA A 451 -23.81 -3.00 -16.63
C ALA A 451 -23.02 -3.82 -15.58
N SER A 452 -23.60 -4.90 -15.03
CA SER A 452 -22.94 -5.77 -14.06
C SER A 452 -21.57 -6.28 -14.52
N GLY A 453 -21.42 -6.58 -15.82
CA GLY A 453 -20.23 -7.20 -16.40
C GLY A 453 -20.28 -8.73 -16.47
N PHE A 454 -21.35 -9.37 -15.98
CA PHE A 454 -21.61 -10.80 -16.21
C PHE A 454 -21.90 -11.09 -17.69
N SER A 455 -21.73 -12.35 -18.09
CA SER A 455 -22.08 -12.84 -19.43
C SER A 455 -23.58 -13.14 -19.51
N VAL A 456 -24.38 -12.11 -19.75
CA VAL A 456 -25.85 -12.19 -19.74
C VAL A 456 -26.41 -12.72 -21.05
N ARG A 457 -27.17 -13.82 -20.97
CA ARG A 457 -28.06 -14.32 -22.03
C ARG A 457 -29.47 -13.78 -21.82
N ARG A 458 -30.22 -13.64 -22.92
CA ARG A 458 -31.63 -13.25 -22.92
C ARG A 458 -32.41 -14.10 -23.91
N THR A 459 -33.54 -14.65 -23.48
CA THR A 459 -34.63 -15.11 -24.36
C THR A 459 -35.84 -14.20 -24.16
N VAL A 460 -36.84 -14.30 -25.04
CA VAL A 460 -38.09 -13.52 -24.98
C VAL A 460 -39.24 -14.51 -24.95
N GLU A 461 -39.96 -14.54 -23.84
CA GLU A 461 -40.99 -15.52 -23.52
C GLU A 461 -42.17 -14.73 -22.91
N ASP A 462 -43.37 -14.90 -23.47
CA ASP A 462 -44.65 -14.30 -23.03
C ASP A 462 -44.60 -12.83 -22.57
N HIS A 463 -43.96 -11.98 -23.38
CA HIS A 463 -43.76 -10.54 -23.18
C HIS A 463 -42.80 -10.13 -22.04
N ALA A 464 -42.11 -11.09 -21.42
CA ALA A 464 -40.94 -10.87 -20.57
C ALA A 464 -39.63 -11.20 -21.31
N TYR A 465 -38.52 -10.77 -20.72
CA TYR A 465 -37.19 -11.33 -20.98
C TYR A 465 -36.84 -12.30 -19.85
N HIS A 466 -36.64 -13.57 -20.20
CA HIS A 466 -35.92 -14.50 -19.35
C HIS A 466 -34.42 -14.19 -19.44
N VAL A 467 -33.80 -13.88 -18.30
CA VAL A 467 -32.41 -13.42 -18.20
C VAL A 467 -31.56 -14.44 -17.44
N GLU A 468 -30.65 -15.13 -18.13
CA GLU A 468 -29.75 -16.15 -17.59
C GLU A 468 -28.32 -15.63 -17.53
N PHE A 469 -27.60 -15.76 -16.41
CA PHE A 469 -26.17 -15.43 -16.31
C PHE A 469 -25.42 -16.20 -15.21
N PRO A 470 -24.13 -16.50 -15.39
CA PRO A 470 -23.34 -17.23 -14.40
C PRO A 470 -22.97 -16.36 -13.20
N THR A 471 -22.92 -16.95 -12.01
CA THR A 471 -22.44 -16.28 -10.78
C THR A 471 -20.91 -16.16 -10.73
N LYS A 472 -20.17 -16.89 -11.60
CA LYS A 472 -18.70 -16.92 -11.66
C LYS A 472 -18.11 -15.54 -12.01
N ASP A 473 -17.05 -15.14 -11.30
CA ASP A 473 -16.28 -13.93 -11.61
C ASP A 473 -15.58 -14.03 -12.97
N THR A 474 -16.18 -13.40 -13.99
CA THR A 474 -15.51 -13.16 -15.28
C THR A 474 -14.49 -12.02 -15.15
N GLU A 475 -13.51 -11.95 -16.06
CA GLU A 475 -12.59 -10.80 -16.11
C GLU A 475 -13.35 -9.48 -16.29
N ARG A 476 -14.32 -9.46 -17.23
CA ARG A 476 -15.21 -8.32 -17.47
C ARG A 476 -15.97 -7.88 -16.21
N PHE A 477 -16.48 -8.80 -15.41
CA PHE A 477 -17.16 -8.51 -14.16
C PHE A 477 -16.19 -7.86 -13.15
N VAL A 478 -15.02 -8.46 -12.93
CA VAL A 478 -14.03 -7.95 -11.96
C VAL A 478 -13.53 -6.55 -12.36
N THR A 479 -13.23 -6.31 -13.63
CA THR A 479 -12.82 -4.99 -14.13
C THR A 479 -13.94 -3.96 -13.98
N ALA A 480 -15.18 -4.32 -14.30
CA ALA A 480 -16.32 -3.41 -14.20
C ALA A 480 -16.67 -3.06 -12.74
N ALA A 481 -16.58 -4.02 -11.82
CA ALA A 481 -16.78 -3.80 -10.39
C ALA A 481 -15.67 -2.91 -9.80
N ALA A 482 -14.39 -3.18 -10.11
CA ALA A 482 -13.27 -2.37 -9.65
C ALA A 482 -13.36 -0.91 -10.15
N ALA A 483 -13.75 -0.70 -11.41
CA ALA A 483 -13.99 0.63 -11.95
C ALA A 483 -15.13 1.36 -11.21
N ARG A 484 -16.27 0.67 -10.95
CA ARG A 484 -17.38 1.22 -10.15
C ARG A 484 -16.95 1.62 -8.74
N GLU A 485 -16.21 0.75 -8.04
CA GLU A 485 -15.70 0.99 -6.69
C GLU A 485 -14.78 2.23 -6.68
N ARG A 486 -13.83 2.31 -7.62
CA ARG A 486 -12.90 3.44 -7.77
C ARG A 486 -13.62 4.76 -8.06
N GLU A 487 -14.55 4.76 -9.02
CA GLU A 487 -15.36 5.96 -9.32
C GLU A 487 -16.22 6.40 -8.12
N ALA A 488 -16.82 5.45 -7.39
CA ALA A 488 -17.67 5.74 -6.23
C ALA A 488 -16.85 6.31 -5.07
N ALA A 489 -15.69 5.73 -4.78
CA ALA A 489 -14.73 6.26 -3.81
C ALA A 489 -14.29 7.68 -4.20
N ALA A 490 -13.90 7.91 -5.46
CA ALA A 490 -13.56 9.23 -5.97
C ALA A 490 -14.72 10.24 -5.80
N ARG A 491 -15.95 9.88 -6.17
CA ARG A 491 -17.12 10.76 -5.99
C ARG A 491 -17.42 11.05 -4.52
N SER A 492 -17.16 10.12 -3.60
CA SER A 492 -17.35 10.33 -2.16
C SER A 492 -16.42 11.39 -1.55
N LEU A 493 -15.24 11.63 -2.13
CA LEU A 493 -14.30 12.65 -1.62
C LEU A 493 -14.58 14.07 -2.14
N ARG A 494 -15.52 14.26 -3.08
CA ARG A 494 -15.82 15.60 -3.64
C ARG A 494 -16.30 16.59 -2.59
N ALA A 495 -17.08 16.15 -1.60
CA ALA A 495 -17.53 16.99 -0.49
C ALA A 495 -16.40 17.43 0.45
N LEU A 496 -15.24 16.75 0.41
CA LEU A 496 -14.07 17.07 1.25
C LEU A 496 -13.08 17.99 0.52
N LEU A 497 -12.93 17.87 -0.80
CA LEU A 497 -11.89 18.56 -1.58
C LEU A 497 -12.42 19.60 -2.57
N ALA A 498 -13.69 19.53 -2.97
CA ALA A 498 -14.36 20.50 -3.84
C ALA A 498 -15.75 20.96 -3.30
N PRO A 499 -15.87 21.37 -2.02
CA PRO A 499 -17.14 21.84 -1.45
C PRO A 499 -17.56 23.21 -2.02
N ARG A 500 -18.87 23.48 -2.00
CA ARG A 500 -19.50 24.76 -2.33
C ARG A 500 -19.94 25.53 -1.09
N ALA A 501 -20.11 24.85 0.05
CA ALA A 501 -20.36 25.46 1.35
C ALA A 501 -19.64 24.69 2.48
N VAL A 502 -19.04 25.45 3.41
CA VAL A 502 -18.21 24.92 4.51
C VAL A 502 -18.70 25.47 5.85
N ALA A 503 -19.02 24.59 6.79
CA ALA A 503 -19.23 24.92 8.20
C ALA A 503 -17.92 24.77 8.99
N VAL A 504 -17.65 25.69 9.92
CA VAL A 504 -16.46 25.65 10.80
C VAL A 504 -16.90 25.62 12.26
N ILE A 505 -16.85 24.43 12.88
CA ILE A 505 -17.35 24.17 14.22
C ILE A 505 -16.19 24.27 15.21
N GLY A 506 -16.34 25.13 16.22
CA GLY A 506 -15.25 25.51 17.14
C GLY A 506 -14.53 26.80 16.73
N ALA A 507 -15.07 27.55 15.76
CA ALA A 507 -14.71 28.94 15.52
C ALA A 507 -14.94 29.79 16.79
N SER A 508 -14.01 30.68 17.12
CA SER A 508 -14.03 31.44 18.37
C SER A 508 -13.84 32.94 18.17
N ARG A 509 -14.42 33.73 19.08
CA ARG A 509 -14.14 35.17 19.20
C ARG A 509 -12.72 35.44 19.70
N ASN A 510 -12.11 34.52 20.46
CA ASN A 510 -10.70 34.61 20.87
C ASN A 510 -9.79 33.96 19.81
N ALA A 511 -9.04 34.78 19.09
CA ALA A 511 -8.14 34.33 18.01
C ALA A 511 -6.82 33.72 18.50
N ALA A 512 -6.34 34.06 19.70
CA ALA A 512 -4.99 33.68 20.13
C ALA A 512 -4.79 32.17 20.38
N HIS A 513 -5.88 31.44 20.66
CA HIS A 513 -5.83 30.05 21.16
C HIS A 513 -6.91 29.14 20.56
N SER A 514 -7.41 29.42 19.34
CA SER A 514 -8.48 28.62 18.71
C SER A 514 -8.09 28.15 17.31
N ILE A 515 -7.94 26.82 17.17
CA ILE A 515 -7.66 26.15 15.89
C ILE A 515 -8.82 26.37 14.90
N GLY A 516 -10.07 26.21 15.34
CA GLY A 516 -11.26 26.51 14.54
C GLY A 516 -11.36 27.97 14.09
N ARG A 517 -10.76 28.91 14.83
CA ARG A 517 -10.64 30.31 14.41
C ARG A 517 -9.54 30.50 13.35
N ALA A 518 -8.39 29.84 13.50
CA ALA A 518 -7.34 29.84 12.47
C ALA A 518 -7.84 29.28 11.13
N ILE A 519 -8.59 28.17 11.16
CA ILE A 519 -9.23 27.57 9.96
C ILE A 519 -10.22 28.54 9.31
N LEU A 520 -11.06 29.22 10.10
CA LEU A 520 -11.99 30.22 9.57
C LEU A 520 -11.25 31.39 8.90
N ASP A 521 -10.22 31.90 9.54
CA ASP A 521 -9.46 33.05 9.03
C ASP A 521 -8.61 32.65 7.80
N ASN A 522 -8.14 31.39 7.70
CA ASN A 522 -7.51 30.82 6.51
C ASN A 522 -8.47 30.77 5.30
N LEU A 523 -9.65 30.15 5.46
CA LEU A 523 -10.68 30.09 4.40
C LEU A 523 -11.04 31.47 3.83
N ILE A 524 -11.03 32.50 4.70
CA ILE A 524 -11.28 33.90 4.31
C ILE A 524 -10.04 34.51 3.62
N ARG A 525 -8.85 34.37 4.20
CA ARG A 525 -7.57 34.90 3.67
C ARG A 525 -7.27 34.39 2.28
N ASP A 526 -7.33 33.08 2.09
CA ASP A 526 -6.90 32.41 0.87
C ASP A 526 -8.02 32.36 -0.19
N GLY A 527 -9.19 32.93 0.13
CA GLY A 527 -10.21 33.31 -0.84
C GLY A 527 -11.04 32.14 -1.35
N PHE A 528 -11.50 31.27 -0.45
CA PHE A 528 -12.42 30.17 -0.75
C PHE A 528 -13.63 30.67 -1.54
N ARG A 529 -14.00 29.93 -2.60
CA ARG A 529 -15.02 30.34 -3.58
C ARG A 529 -16.46 30.04 -3.14
N GLY A 530 -16.63 29.16 -2.16
CA GLY A 530 -17.93 28.79 -1.62
C GLY A 530 -18.39 29.64 -0.44
N ALA A 531 -19.53 29.26 0.16
CA ALA A 531 -20.05 29.88 1.37
C ALA A 531 -19.32 29.39 2.64
N ILE A 532 -19.15 30.27 3.63
CA ILE A 532 -18.43 29.99 4.88
C ILE A 532 -19.36 30.28 6.06
N HIS A 533 -19.58 29.27 6.92
CA HIS A 533 -20.51 29.33 8.04
C HIS A 533 -19.79 29.01 9.37
N PRO A 534 -19.33 30.02 10.14
CA PRO A 534 -18.86 29.82 11.50
C PRO A 534 -19.99 29.26 12.39
N ILE A 535 -19.69 28.22 13.16
CA ILE A 535 -20.64 27.61 14.12
C ILE A 535 -20.11 27.79 15.54
N HIS A 536 -20.86 28.53 16.37
CA HIS A 536 -20.54 28.82 17.77
C HIS A 536 -21.83 29.05 18.58
N PRO A 537 -22.00 28.46 19.78
CA PRO A 537 -23.29 28.39 20.47
C PRO A 537 -23.99 29.73 20.78
N THR A 538 -23.24 30.82 20.94
CA THR A 538 -23.75 32.12 21.43
C THR A 538 -23.22 33.35 20.68
N ALA A 539 -22.58 33.18 19.52
CA ALA A 539 -22.06 34.31 18.75
C ALA A 539 -22.92 34.53 17.50
N SER A 540 -23.32 35.78 17.25
CA SER A 540 -24.02 36.19 16.03
C SER A 540 -23.07 36.42 14.86
N GLU A 541 -21.79 36.67 15.12
CA GLU A 541 -20.78 36.98 14.11
C GLU A 541 -19.38 36.54 14.58
N ILE A 542 -18.57 36.02 13.67
CA ILE A 542 -17.12 35.80 13.83
C ILE A 542 -16.43 36.16 12.51
N SER A 543 -15.33 36.92 12.55
CA SER A 543 -14.53 37.31 11.37
C SER A 543 -15.30 37.98 10.22
N GLY A 544 -16.29 38.83 10.52
CA GLY A 544 -17.12 39.48 9.50
C GLY A 544 -18.12 38.53 8.82
N ARG A 545 -18.37 37.35 9.40
CA ARG A 545 -19.30 36.34 8.87
C ARG A 545 -20.42 36.07 9.88
N PRO A 546 -21.70 36.05 9.45
CA PRO A 546 -22.81 35.60 10.29
C PRO A 546 -22.55 34.21 10.86
N CYS A 547 -22.76 34.05 12.16
CA CYS A 547 -22.45 32.84 12.90
C CYS A 547 -23.72 32.18 13.44
N PHE A 548 -23.74 30.85 13.44
CA PHE A 548 -24.93 30.03 13.73
C PHE A 548 -24.70 29.15 14.97
N PRO A 549 -25.76 28.81 15.74
CA PRO A 549 -25.63 27.98 16.93
C PRO A 549 -25.39 26.50 16.62
N SER A 550 -25.80 26.02 15.43
CA SER A 550 -25.60 24.65 14.96
C SER A 550 -25.47 24.58 13.43
N VAL A 551 -24.97 23.46 12.91
CA VAL A 551 -24.88 23.17 11.47
C VAL A 551 -26.27 23.06 10.85
N THR A 552 -27.23 22.42 11.54
CA THR A 552 -28.63 22.38 11.08
C THR A 552 -29.26 23.77 10.98
N ALA A 553 -28.97 24.67 11.92
CA ALA A 553 -29.42 26.06 11.85
C ALA A 553 -28.78 26.82 10.67
N ALA A 554 -27.48 26.64 10.43
CA ALA A 554 -26.79 27.23 9.27
C ALA A 554 -27.37 26.73 7.95
N ALA A 555 -27.63 25.43 7.83
CA ALA A 555 -28.18 24.80 6.63
C ALA A 555 -29.63 25.27 6.35
N THR A 556 -30.45 25.38 7.40
CA THR A 556 -31.84 25.88 7.29
C THR A 556 -31.88 27.35 6.83
N ALA A 557 -30.92 28.16 7.27
CA ALA A 557 -30.87 29.59 6.93
C ALA A 557 -30.15 29.90 5.60
N SER A 558 -29.22 29.04 5.15
CA SER A 558 -28.28 29.37 4.05
C SER A 558 -28.31 28.40 2.86
N GLY A 559 -29.01 27.26 2.97
CA GLY A 559 -28.95 26.18 2.00
C GLY A 559 -27.95 25.07 2.39
N PRO A 560 -27.75 24.06 1.52
CA PRO A 560 -26.99 22.85 1.85
C PRO A 560 -25.52 23.14 2.15
N ILE A 561 -24.96 22.38 3.10
CA ILE A 561 -23.56 22.45 3.54
C ILE A 561 -22.86 21.15 3.11
N ASP A 562 -21.84 21.24 2.26
CA ASP A 562 -21.14 20.05 1.76
C ASP A 562 -20.16 19.50 2.81
N LEU A 563 -19.44 20.41 3.48
CA LEU A 563 -18.30 20.13 4.36
C LEU A 563 -18.51 20.72 5.77
N ALA A 564 -18.25 19.92 6.80
CA ALA A 564 -18.12 20.39 8.19
C ALA A 564 -16.70 20.16 8.73
N VAL A 565 -16.01 21.22 9.11
CA VAL A 565 -14.68 21.17 9.75
C VAL A 565 -14.85 21.29 11.26
N ILE A 566 -14.45 20.25 11.99
CA ILE A 566 -14.78 20.04 13.40
C ILE A 566 -13.51 20.19 14.25
N SER A 567 -13.46 21.27 15.06
CA SER A 567 -12.36 21.64 15.95
C SER A 567 -12.86 21.88 17.38
N VAL A 568 -13.61 20.92 17.93
CA VAL A 568 -14.12 20.92 19.33
C VAL A 568 -13.48 19.80 20.16
N PRO A 569 -13.47 19.85 21.50
CA PRO A 569 -12.93 18.76 22.33
C PRO A 569 -13.58 17.40 21.99
N ALA A 570 -12.80 16.31 21.98
CA ALA A 570 -13.24 14.99 21.54
C ALA A 570 -14.62 14.52 22.09
N PRO A 571 -14.98 14.73 23.38
CA PRO A 571 -16.29 14.33 23.90
C PRO A 571 -17.50 15.01 23.24
N ALA A 572 -17.30 16.14 22.53
CA ALA A 572 -18.36 16.84 21.80
C ALA A 572 -18.46 16.42 20.32
N VAL A 573 -17.48 15.68 19.78
CA VAL A 573 -17.41 15.36 18.34
C VAL A 573 -18.55 14.44 17.89
N GLU A 574 -18.88 13.39 18.65
CA GLU A 574 -20.02 12.50 18.33
C GLU A 574 -21.35 13.29 18.26
N ALA A 575 -21.54 14.31 19.10
CA ALA A 575 -22.73 15.17 19.07
C ALA A 575 -22.74 16.13 17.86
N VAL A 576 -21.59 16.73 17.50
CA VAL A 576 -21.48 17.58 16.29
C VAL A 576 -21.70 16.76 15.01
N VAL A 577 -21.21 15.53 14.94
CA VAL A 577 -21.45 14.64 13.79
C VAL A 577 -22.93 14.27 13.65
N ALA A 578 -23.70 14.19 14.75
CA ALA A 578 -25.16 14.00 14.69
C ALA A 578 -25.88 15.22 14.10
N ASP A 579 -25.48 16.44 14.46
CA ASP A 579 -26.00 17.70 13.87
C ASP A 579 -25.58 17.86 12.40
N CYS A 580 -24.37 17.43 12.02
CA CYS A 580 -23.95 17.36 10.61
C CYS A 580 -24.82 16.37 9.80
N ALA A 581 -25.13 15.20 10.36
CA ALA A 581 -26.01 14.21 9.74
C ALA A 581 -27.45 14.73 9.57
N ALA A 582 -27.99 15.41 10.60
CA ALA A 582 -29.30 16.04 10.54
C ALA A 582 -29.37 17.19 9.50
N ALA A 583 -28.28 17.93 9.33
CA ALA A 583 -28.12 18.96 8.31
C ALA A 583 -27.87 18.43 6.88
N GLY A 584 -27.73 17.12 6.69
CA GLY A 584 -27.49 16.50 5.38
C GLY A 584 -26.07 16.70 4.82
N VAL A 585 -25.09 17.01 5.69
CA VAL A 585 -23.66 17.15 5.32
C VAL A 585 -23.15 15.86 4.68
N ARG A 586 -22.13 15.96 3.81
CA ARG A 586 -21.56 14.81 3.08
C ARG A 586 -20.08 14.54 3.38
N GLY A 587 -19.29 15.58 3.68
CA GLY A 587 -17.91 15.46 4.14
C GLY A 587 -17.72 16.05 5.54
N VAL A 588 -16.96 15.37 6.39
CA VAL A 588 -16.50 15.92 7.68
C VAL A 588 -14.98 15.84 7.81
N VAL A 589 -14.38 16.85 8.43
CA VAL A 589 -12.94 16.91 8.71
C VAL A 589 -12.79 17.06 10.22
N VAL A 590 -12.38 15.99 10.90
CA VAL A 590 -12.21 16.00 12.36
C VAL A 590 -10.75 16.34 12.69
N ILE A 591 -10.52 17.60 13.01
CA ILE A 591 -9.22 18.13 13.43
C ILE A 591 -8.83 17.58 14.80
N SER A 592 -9.83 17.42 15.67
CA SER A 592 -9.68 17.06 17.08
C SER A 592 -8.91 15.75 17.31
N ALA A 593 -7.90 15.82 18.18
CA ALA A 593 -7.28 14.67 18.84
C ALA A 593 -8.08 14.23 20.09
N GLY A 594 -7.71 13.09 20.66
CA GLY A 594 -8.38 12.43 21.79
C GLY A 594 -8.97 11.06 21.46
N PHE A 595 -8.41 10.35 20.48
CA PHE A 595 -8.99 9.14 19.87
C PHE A 595 -8.05 7.92 19.95
N ALA A 596 -7.83 7.17 18.87
CA ALA A 596 -7.05 5.93 18.90
C ALA A 596 -5.56 6.14 19.25
N GLU A 597 -5.04 7.35 19.12
CA GLU A 597 -3.65 7.71 19.45
C GLU A 597 -3.40 7.84 20.97
N VAL A 598 -4.46 7.92 21.80
CA VAL A 598 -4.37 8.00 23.28
C VAL A 598 -5.16 6.90 24.01
N GLY A 599 -5.84 6.01 23.30
CA GLY A 599 -6.79 5.05 23.88
C GLY A 599 -6.84 3.69 23.18
N ASP A 600 -7.91 2.94 23.43
CA ASP A 600 -8.12 1.60 22.85
C ASP A 600 -8.78 1.60 21.46
N GLY A 601 -9.00 2.79 20.87
CA GLY A 601 -9.68 2.98 19.59
C GLY A 601 -11.21 2.90 19.62
N THR A 602 -11.85 2.54 20.74
CA THR A 602 -13.30 2.32 20.79
C THR A 602 -14.11 3.59 20.44
N ALA A 603 -13.65 4.77 20.86
CA ALA A 603 -14.30 6.04 20.52
C ALA A 603 -14.17 6.38 19.02
N GLU A 604 -13.03 6.08 18.41
CA GLU A 604 -12.78 6.28 16.99
C GLU A 604 -13.63 5.35 16.12
N GLN A 605 -13.76 4.08 16.54
CA GLN A 605 -14.61 3.11 15.86
C GLN A 605 -16.08 3.54 15.88
N ARG A 606 -16.60 4.02 17.02
CA ARG A 606 -17.97 4.58 17.10
C ARG A 606 -18.14 5.80 16.18
N LEU A 607 -17.19 6.73 16.21
CA LEU A 607 -17.21 7.94 15.39
C LEU A 607 -17.25 7.60 13.89
N ARG A 608 -16.41 6.65 13.44
CA ARG A 608 -16.42 6.10 12.07
C ARG A 608 -17.76 5.46 11.73
N GLU A 609 -18.29 4.60 12.59
CA GLU A 609 -19.59 3.93 12.38
C GLU A 609 -20.73 4.94 12.27
N GLN A 610 -20.73 6.00 13.09
CA GLN A 610 -21.69 7.10 13.02
C GLN A 610 -21.58 7.86 11.68
N VAL A 611 -20.37 8.25 11.27
CA VAL A 611 -20.12 8.93 9.98
C VAL A 611 -20.59 8.08 8.79
N ARG A 612 -20.14 6.81 8.71
CA ARG A 612 -20.46 5.95 7.55
C ARG A 612 -21.93 5.56 7.50
N SER A 613 -22.58 5.29 8.65
CA SER A 613 -24.01 4.98 8.66
C SER A 613 -24.89 6.17 8.27
N ALA A 614 -24.45 7.40 8.56
CA ALA A 614 -25.08 8.65 8.12
C ALA A 614 -24.82 9.02 6.64
N GLY A 615 -24.13 8.17 5.86
CA GLY A 615 -23.85 8.45 4.44
C GLY A 615 -22.69 9.41 4.18
N MET A 616 -21.98 9.85 5.22
CA MET A 616 -20.85 10.79 5.15
C MET A 616 -19.51 10.08 4.90
N ARG A 617 -18.48 10.88 4.58
CA ARG A 617 -17.05 10.53 4.64
C ARG A 617 -16.30 11.42 5.64
N MET A 618 -15.28 10.89 6.32
CA MET A 618 -14.45 11.59 7.31
C MET A 618 -12.96 11.55 6.98
N VAL A 619 -12.32 12.72 6.99
CA VAL A 619 -10.87 12.86 7.14
C VAL A 619 -10.54 13.07 8.62
N GLY A 620 -9.50 12.38 9.11
CA GLY A 620 -9.15 12.33 10.54
C GLY A 620 -9.65 11.07 11.26
N PRO A 621 -9.87 11.12 12.59
CA PRO A 621 -9.62 12.26 13.48
C PRO A 621 -8.12 12.60 13.63
N ASN A 622 -7.77 13.56 14.50
CA ASN A 622 -6.40 13.95 14.80
C ASN A 622 -5.58 14.35 13.54
N CYS A 623 -6.08 15.33 12.79
CA CYS A 623 -5.50 15.74 11.51
C CYS A 623 -5.31 17.25 11.39
N MET A 624 -4.43 17.71 10.48
CA MET A 624 -4.26 19.14 10.20
C MET A 624 -5.39 19.73 9.34
N GLY A 625 -6.20 18.89 8.69
CA GLY A 625 -7.26 19.27 7.77
C GLY A 625 -6.93 19.00 6.30
N VAL A 626 -7.67 19.68 5.41
CA VAL A 626 -7.60 19.48 3.94
C VAL A 626 -7.53 20.80 3.18
N MET A 627 -6.93 20.77 2.00
CA MET A 627 -6.68 21.95 1.18
C MET A 627 -6.75 21.59 -0.31
N SER A 628 -7.30 22.47 -1.14
CA SER A 628 -7.23 22.37 -2.60
C SER A 628 -6.96 23.74 -3.21
N THR A 629 -5.90 23.82 -4.01
CA THR A 629 -5.44 25.07 -4.64
C THR A 629 -6.27 25.46 -5.87
N ASP A 630 -7.31 24.71 -6.20
CA ASP A 630 -8.08 24.89 -7.43
C ASP A 630 -8.62 26.32 -7.55
N PRO A 631 -8.38 27.04 -8.67
CA PRO A 631 -8.88 28.40 -8.85
C PRO A 631 -10.40 28.56 -8.66
N ALA A 632 -11.16 27.48 -8.93
CA ALA A 632 -12.61 27.42 -8.77
C ALA A 632 -13.08 27.00 -7.37
N VAL A 633 -12.18 26.52 -6.49
CA VAL A 633 -12.51 26.09 -5.12
C VAL A 633 -11.79 26.93 -4.07
N ARG A 634 -10.45 27.02 -4.13
CA ARG A 634 -9.57 27.76 -3.18
C ARG A 634 -9.78 27.36 -1.71
N LEU A 635 -9.83 26.06 -1.44
CA LEU A 635 -10.07 25.53 -0.09
C LEU A 635 -8.77 25.54 0.73
N ASP A 636 -8.75 26.26 1.85
CA ASP A 636 -7.85 25.96 2.98
C ASP A 636 -8.67 25.65 4.24
N ALA A 637 -9.05 24.39 4.40
CA ALA A 637 -9.67 23.86 5.62
C ALA A 637 -8.62 23.26 6.57
N THR A 638 -7.41 23.83 6.60
CA THR A 638 -6.34 23.53 7.55
C THR A 638 -6.12 24.68 8.52
N PHE A 639 -5.31 24.46 9.57
CA PHE A 639 -4.75 25.52 10.42
C PHE A 639 -3.32 25.93 10.01
N SER A 640 -2.92 25.67 8.77
CA SER A 640 -1.62 26.08 8.23
C SER A 640 -1.52 27.61 8.07
N PRO A 641 -0.42 28.27 8.46
CA PRO A 641 -0.12 29.63 8.04
C PRO A 641 0.35 29.71 6.56
N ILE A 642 0.39 28.57 5.85
CA ILE A 642 1.00 28.41 4.53
C ILE A 642 -0.03 27.87 3.55
N PHE A 643 -0.43 28.72 2.60
CA PHE A 643 -1.09 28.31 1.36
C PHE A 643 -0.01 28.18 0.26
N PRO A 644 0.19 27.00 -0.35
CA PRO A 644 1.23 26.77 -1.34
C PRO A 644 0.85 27.33 -2.73
N PRO A 645 1.81 27.47 -3.66
CA PRO A 645 1.51 27.76 -5.06
C PRO A 645 0.56 26.71 -5.66
N ALA A 646 -0.34 27.14 -6.55
CA ALA A 646 -1.23 26.22 -7.25
C ALA A 646 -0.50 25.49 -8.39
N GLY A 647 -0.68 24.17 -8.49
CA GLY A 647 -0.10 23.36 -9.55
C GLY A 647 -0.77 22.00 -9.73
N ASN A 648 0.05 20.95 -9.76
CA ASN A 648 -0.30 19.61 -10.23
C ASN A 648 0.17 18.44 -9.34
N VAL A 649 0.88 18.70 -8.24
CA VAL A 649 1.31 17.66 -7.28
C VAL A 649 0.27 17.52 -6.17
N SER A 650 -0.32 16.34 -6.00
CA SER A 650 -1.23 16.10 -4.88
C SER A 650 -0.52 15.34 -3.75
N LEU A 651 -0.71 15.79 -2.52
CA LEU A 651 0.13 15.46 -1.38
C LEU A 651 -0.69 14.93 -0.20
N VAL A 652 -0.30 13.80 0.38
CA VAL A 652 -0.89 13.28 1.62
C VAL A 652 0.16 13.09 2.71
N SER A 653 -0.20 13.47 3.94
CA SER A 653 0.58 13.17 5.14
C SER A 653 -0.29 12.51 6.22
N GLN A 654 0.23 11.45 6.82
CA GLN A 654 -0.32 10.87 8.06
C GLN A 654 0.07 11.67 9.32
N SER A 655 1.13 12.50 9.25
CA SER A 655 1.54 13.39 10.35
C SER A 655 1.20 14.85 10.06
N GLY A 656 0.43 15.49 10.95
CA GLY A 656 0.02 16.90 10.80
C GLY A 656 1.20 17.87 10.87
N ALA A 657 2.05 17.74 11.89
CA ALA A 657 3.22 18.62 12.08
C ALA A 657 4.24 18.48 10.94
N LEU A 658 4.44 17.27 10.41
CA LEU A 658 5.30 17.07 9.25
C LEU A 658 4.65 17.61 7.97
N GLY A 659 3.32 17.50 7.85
CA GLY A 659 2.54 18.08 6.75
C GLY A 659 2.70 19.60 6.63
N LEU A 660 2.82 20.32 7.75
CA LEU A 660 3.14 21.75 7.76
C LEU A 660 4.53 22.04 7.15
N ALA A 661 5.57 21.34 7.63
CA ALA A 661 6.93 21.50 7.09
C ALA A 661 7.01 21.12 5.60
N MET A 662 6.24 20.13 5.17
CA MET A 662 6.12 19.72 3.78
C MET A 662 5.41 20.77 2.90
N LEU A 663 4.48 21.56 3.44
CA LEU A 663 3.86 22.69 2.73
C LEU A 663 4.81 23.90 2.61
N ASP A 664 5.63 24.16 3.64
CA ASP A 664 6.64 25.24 3.59
C ASP A 664 7.72 24.91 2.55
N TYR A 665 8.29 23.71 2.62
CA TYR A 665 9.33 23.26 1.70
C TYR A 665 8.84 23.15 0.24
N ALA A 666 7.57 22.74 0.02
CA ALA A 666 6.96 22.79 -1.30
C ALA A 666 6.86 24.22 -1.85
N LYS A 667 6.61 25.21 -0.98
CA LYS A 667 6.56 26.63 -1.35
C LYS A 667 7.96 27.21 -1.59
N GLU A 668 8.97 26.81 -0.81
CA GLU A 668 10.39 27.18 -1.04
C GLU A 668 10.91 26.66 -2.39
N LEU A 669 10.56 25.43 -2.76
CA LEU A 669 10.89 24.84 -4.06
C LEU A 669 10.00 25.34 -5.22
N HIS A 670 9.06 26.26 -4.97
CA HIS A 670 8.01 26.67 -5.90
C HIS A 670 7.17 25.52 -6.51
N LEU A 671 7.12 24.36 -5.83
CA LEU A 671 6.42 23.17 -6.29
C LEU A 671 4.90 23.33 -6.13
N GLY A 672 4.22 23.56 -7.25
CA GLY A 672 2.78 23.81 -7.26
C GLY A 672 1.95 22.60 -6.83
N ILE A 673 1.29 22.71 -5.68
CA ILE A 673 0.40 21.70 -5.10
C ILE A 673 -0.98 21.77 -5.79
N ALA A 674 -1.63 20.64 -6.01
CA ALA A 674 -3.02 20.55 -6.46
C ALA A 674 -3.98 20.40 -5.27
N ASP A 675 -3.86 19.31 -4.52
CA ASP A 675 -4.53 19.08 -3.24
C ASP A 675 -3.51 18.72 -2.16
N PHE A 676 -3.78 19.11 -0.90
CA PHE A 676 -3.09 18.60 0.27
C PHE A 676 -4.09 18.01 1.27
N VAL A 677 -3.78 16.82 1.80
CA VAL A 677 -4.63 16.11 2.77
C VAL A 677 -3.78 15.62 3.94
N SER A 678 -4.06 16.14 5.14
CA SER A 678 -3.63 15.50 6.38
C SER A 678 -4.70 14.49 6.78
N ILE A 679 -4.39 13.19 6.77
CA ILE A 679 -5.37 12.13 7.08
C ILE A 679 -5.39 11.71 8.56
N GLY A 680 -4.39 12.12 9.35
CA GLY A 680 -4.31 11.82 10.78
C GLY A 680 -4.40 10.32 11.07
N ASN A 681 -5.27 9.95 12.01
CA ASN A 681 -5.51 8.57 12.42
C ASN A 681 -6.07 7.68 11.29
N LYS A 682 -6.59 8.27 10.18
CA LYS A 682 -7.01 7.52 8.97
C LYS A 682 -8.15 6.53 9.25
N ALA A 683 -9.14 6.94 10.06
CA ALA A 683 -10.20 6.05 10.55
C ALA A 683 -11.27 5.70 9.49
N ASP A 684 -11.52 6.62 8.54
CA ASP A 684 -12.38 6.41 7.38
C ASP A 684 -11.67 6.65 6.04
N VAL A 685 -11.39 7.91 5.67
CA VAL A 685 -10.73 8.23 4.40
C VAL A 685 -9.25 7.84 4.46
N SER A 686 -8.83 6.99 3.52
CA SER A 686 -7.49 6.44 3.45
C SER A 686 -6.73 6.89 2.19
N VAL A 687 -5.44 6.56 2.14
CA VAL A 687 -4.60 6.75 0.96
C VAL A 687 -5.18 6.02 -0.28
N ASN A 688 -5.93 4.92 -0.08
CA ASN A 688 -6.56 4.20 -1.19
C ASN A 688 -7.73 5.03 -1.79
N ASP A 689 -8.53 5.67 -0.95
CA ASP A 689 -9.61 6.58 -1.39
C ASP A 689 -9.03 7.79 -2.14
N LEU A 690 -7.91 8.34 -1.64
CA LEU A 690 -7.21 9.48 -2.25
C LEU A 690 -6.58 9.10 -3.60
N LEU A 691 -5.95 7.92 -3.71
CA LEU A 691 -5.46 7.40 -5.00
C LEU A 691 -6.60 7.23 -6.01
N ALA A 692 -7.78 6.75 -5.58
CA ALA A 692 -8.95 6.63 -6.44
C ALA A 692 -9.45 8.01 -6.91
N TYR A 693 -9.53 9.00 -6.01
CA TYR A 693 -9.90 10.37 -6.36
C TYR A 693 -8.88 11.03 -7.31
N TRP A 694 -7.59 10.92 -7.04
CA TRP A 694 -6.53 11.57 -7.81
C TRP A 694 -6.27 10.97 -9.17
N HIS A 695 -6.59 9.69 -9.38
CA HIS A 695 -6.59 9.08 -10.72
C HIS A 695 -7.63 9.73 -11.64
N GLU A 696 -8.82 10.01 -11.11
CA GLU A 696 -9.93 10.66 -11.83
C GLU A 696 -9.81 12.22 -11.85
N ALA A 697 -8.85 12.81 -11.14
CA ALA A 697 -8.66 14.26 -11.02
C ALA A 697 -7.70 14.81 -12.09
N PRO A 698 -8.16 15.55 -13.13
CA PRO A 698 -7.32 15.87 -14.29
C PRO A 698 -6.05 16.66 -13.96
N ARG A 699 -6.14 17.56 -12.96
CA ARG A 699 -5.04 18.42 -12.49
C ARG A 699 -3.91 17.67 -11.79
N THR A 700 -4.17 16.53 -11.14
CA THR A 700 -3.14 15.80 -10.40
C THR A 700 -2.25 15.06 -11.39
N LYS A 701 -1.03 15.54 -11.66
CA LYS A 701 -0.06 14.83 -12.51
C LYS A 701 0.81 13.87 -11.68
N VAL A 702 1.26 14.29 -10.50
CA VAL A 702 2.11 13.51 -9.59
C VAL A 702 1.41 13.38 -8.24
N ILE A 703 1.60 12.24 -7.59
CA ILE A 703 1.07 11.96 -6.25
C ILE A 703 2.25 11.73 -5.30
N ALA A 704 2.30 12.46 -4.19
CA ALA A 704 3.34 12.36 -3.17
C ALA A 704 2.75 11.84 -1.84
N LEU A 705 3.35 10.80 -1.28
CA LEU A 705 2.82 10.05 -0.14
C LEU A 705 3.81 10.01 1.04
N TYR A 706 3.47 10.64 2.18
CA TYR A 706 4.13 10.35 3.46
C TYR A 706 3.33 9.30 4.26
N LEU A 707 3.94 8.14 4.52
CA LEU A 707 3.26 6.92 4.98
C LEU A 707 3.85 6.35 6.27
N GLU A 708 3.04 6.33 7.34
CA GLU A 708 3.38 5.68 8.61
C GLU A 708 2.82 4.25 8.67
N SER A 709 1.58 4.04 8.22
CA SER A 709 0.99 2.72 8.01
C SER A 709 0.14 2.64 6.74
N PHE A 710 0.10 1.45 6.12
CA PHE A 710 -0.88 1.09 5.11
C PHE A 710 -2.16 0.63 5.81
N GLY A 711 -3.31 1.25 5.51
CA GLY A 711 -4.59 0.85 6.12
C GLY A 711 -5.14 -0.46 5.56
N ASN A 712 -5.11 -0.59 4.24
CA ASN A 712 -5.37 -1.86 3.53
C ASN A 712 -4.35 -2.00 2.38
N PRO A 713 -3.21 -2.67 2.62
CA PRO A 713 -2.17 -2.83 1.60
C PRO A 713 -2.56 -3.79 0.47
N ARG A 714 -3.54 -4.68 0.66
CA ARG A 714 -4.11 -5.49 -0.44
C ARG A 714 -4.87 -4.63 -1.45
N MET A 715 -5.62 -3.62 -0.98
CA MET A 715 -6.23 -2.63 -1.88
C MET A 715 -5.17 -1.73 -2.51
N PHE A 716 -4.17 -1.28 -1.74
CA PHE A 716 -3.04 -0.51 -2.29
C PHE A 716 -2.31 -1.28 -3.41
N ALA A 717 -2.01 -2.56 -3.20
CA ALA A 717 -1.35 -3.43 -4.19
C ALA A 717 -2.16 -3.62 -5.48
N ARG A 718 -3.50 -3.46 -5.43
CA ARG A 718 -4.40 -3.57 -6.59
C ARG A 718 -4.61 -2.23 -7.29
N LEU A 719 -4.74 -1.14 -6.54
CA LEU A 719 -5.02 0.21 -7.07
C LEU A 719 -3.77 0.95 -7.54
N ALA A 720 -2.67 0.90 -6.78
CA ALA A 720 -1.45 1.63 -7.11
C ALA A 720 -0.88 1.28 -8.51
N PRO A 721 -0.86 0.02 -9.01
CA PRO A 721 -0.42 -0.31 -10.37
C PRO A 721 -1.33 0.21 -11.50
N GLU A 722 -2.55 0.64 -11.19
CA GLU A 722 -3.41 1.37 -12.13
C GLU A 722 -3.03 2.84 -12.13
N VAL A 723 -3.09 3.48 -10.96
CA VAL A 723 -2.84 4.92 -10.82
C VAL A 723 -1.42 5.29 -11.27
N ALA A 724 -0.42 4.50 -10.87
CA ALA A 724 0.99 4.68 -11.24
C ALA A 724 1.28 4.50 -12.74
N ARG A 725 0.36 3.98 -13.58
CA ARG A 725 0.59 3.97 -15.03
C ARG A 725 0.27 5.30 -15.70
N ASP A 726 -0.54 6.14 -15.08
CA ASP A 726 -0.95 7.43 -15.63
C ASP A 726 -0.36 8.61 -14.85
N ARG A 727 -0.34 8.52 -13.51
CA ARG A 727 0.13 9.56 -12.58
C ARG A 727 1.25 8.97 -11.71
N PRO A 728 2.53 9.38 -11.83
CA PRO A 728 3.60 8.84 -11.01
C PRO A 728 3.32 9.02 -9.51
N ILE A 729 3.58 7.97 -8.73
CA ILE A 729 3.43 7.98 -7.27
C ILE A 729 4.82 7.96 -6.64
N VAL A 730 5.15 8.95 -5.82
CA VAL A 730 6.39 9.05 -5.04
C VAL A 730 6.06 8.85 -3.56
N ALA A 731 6.83 8.05 -2.83
CA ALA A 731 6.47 7.67 -1.47
C ALA A 731 7.64 7.60 -0.48
N VAL A 732 7.51 8.34 0.63
CA VAL A 732 8.33 8.19 1.84
C VAL A 732 7.61 7.31 2.83
N LYS A 733 8.22 6.17 3.15
CA LYS A 733 7.77 5.29 4.22
C LYS A 733 8.62 5.51 5.47
N SER A 734 8.03 6.10 6.51
CA SER A 734 8.69 6.27 7.82
C SER A 734 8.84 4.93 8.56
N GLY A 735 9.59 4.92 9.65
CA GLY A 735 9.72 3.74 10.51
C GLY A 735 10.51 2.57 9.91
N ARG A 736 11.39 2.82 8.92
CA ARG A 736 12.19 1.81 8.19
C ARG A 736 13.09 0.96 9.09
N SER A 737 13.76 1.61 10.05
CA SER A 737 14.76 0.97 10.91
C SER A 737 14.14 0.49 12.22
N ALA A 738 14.77 -0.48 12.88
CA ALA A 738 14.35 -0.98 14.19
C ALA A 738 14.17 0.13 15.25
N ALA A 739 14.90 1.25 15.14
CA ALA A 739 14.71 2.42 15.99
C ALA A 739 13.51 3.27 15.54
N GLY A 740 13.37 3.52 14.24
CA GLY A 740 12.24 4.27 13.68
C GLY A 740 10.88 3.58 13.91
N THR A 741 10.79 2.26 13.74
CA THR A 741 9.54 1.52 14.01
C THR A 741 9.19 1.56 15.50
N ARG A 742 10.19 1.56 16.40
CA ARG A 742 9.98 1.75 17.86
C ARG A 742 9.49 3.15 18.22
N ALA A 743 9.96 4.18 17.51
CA ALA A 743 9.48 5.54 17.69
C ALA A 743 8.03 5.72 17.18
N ALA A 744 7.63 4.95 16.17
CA ALA A 744 6.27 4.95 15.63
C ALA A 744 5.31 3.93 16.27
N SER A 745 5.80 2.90 16.96
CA SER A 745 4.98 1.79 17.50
C SER A 745 5.73 0.91 18.52
N SER A 746 5.04 0.41 19.54
CA SER A 746 5.66 -0.33 20.65
C SER A 746 6.08 -1.79 20.36
N HIS A 747 5.94 -2.30 19.13
CA HIS A 747 6.18 -3.72 18.81
C HIS A 747 7.47 -3.93 17.99
N SER A 748 8.43 -4.67 18.57
CA SER A 748 9.84 -4.67 18.12
C SER A 748 10.34 -5.98 17.47
N ALA A 749 9.46 -6.84 16.95
CA ALA A 749 9.84 -8.23 16.58
C ALA A 749 9.92 -8.54 15.07
N ALA A 750 9.15 -7.86 14.21
CA ALA A 750 8.98 -8.22 12.78
C ALA A 750 9.71 -7.29 11.79
N LEU A 751 10.79 -6.66 12.25
CA LEU A 751 11.29 -5.40 11.69
C LEU A 751 12.00 -5.55 10.33
N ALA A 752 12.84 -6.59 10.18
CA ALA A 752 13.60 -6.81 8.95
C ALA A 752 12.74 -7.35 7.79
N SER A 753 11.70 -8.12 8.09
CA SER A 753 10.74 -8.62 7.09
C SER A 753 9.81 -7.52 6.57
N LEU A 754 9.47 -6.54 7.41
CA LEU A 754 8.51 -5.50 7.05
C LEU A 754 9.07 -4.53 6.01
N ASP A 755 10.29 -4.00 6.18
CA ASP A 755 10.82 -2.99 5.24
C ASP A 755 11.07 -3.59 3.84
N VAL A 756 11.55 -4.85 3.78
CA VAL A 756 11.73 -5.62 2.54
C VAL A 756 10.38 -5.95 1.88
N GLY A 757 9.35 -6.28 2.67
CA GLY A 757 7.99 -6.44 2.16
C GLY A 757 7.41 -5.16 1.55
N ILE A 758 7.83 -3.99 2.05
CA ILE A 758 7.42 -2.68 1.52
C ILE A 758 8.22 -2.33 0.25
N ASP A 759 9.53 -2.60 0.20
CA ASP A 759 10.33 -2.46 -1.04
C ASP A 759 9.77 -3.35 -2.15
N ALA A 760 9.42 -4.61 -1.83
CA ALA A 760 8.74 -5.53 -2.74
C ALA A 760 7.39 -4.99 -3.24
N LEU A 761 6.54 -4.49 -2.34
CA LEU A 761 5.24 -3.90 -2.68
C LEU A 761 5.41 -2.69 -3.63
N PHE A 762 6.32 -1.77 -3.33
CA PHE A 762 6.54 -0.58 -4.16
C PHE A 762 7.15 -0.91 -5.53
N ALA A 763 8.13 -1.82 -5.59
CA ALA A 763 8.70 -2.28 -6.86
C ALA A 763 7.67 -3.02 -7.75
N GLN A 764 6.79 -3.84 -7.15
CA GLN A 764 5.69 -4.50 -7.85
C GLN A 764 4.64 -3.48 -8.36
N THR A 765 4.31 -2.46 -7.55
CA THR A 765 3.25 -1.50 -7.84
C THR A 765 3.65 -0.27 -8.66
N GLY A 766 4.94 -0.07 -8.94
CA GLY A 766 5.45 1.09 -9.69
C GLY A 766 5.54 2.37 -8.86
N VAL A 767 5.44 2.26 -7.54
CA VAL A 767 5.58 3.39 -6.60
C VAL A 767 7.06 3.69 -6.43
N ILE A 768 7.44 4.94 -6.69
CA ILE A 768 8.80 5.43 -6.56
C ILE A 768 9.10 5.64 -5.07
N ARG A 769 9.75 4.67 -4.44
CA ARG A 769 10.19 4.80 -3.05
C ARG A 769 11.37 5.76 -2.96
N THR A 770 11.32 6.69 -2.01
CA THR A 770 12.46 7.50 -1.57
C THR A 770 12.80 7.23 -0.11
N THR A 771 14.00 7.63 0.33
CA THR A 771 14.49 7.46 1.70
C THR A 771 14.23 8.68 2.58
N THR A 772 14.29 9.89 2.00
CA THR A 772 14.02 11.18 2.67
C THR A 772 12.83 11.92 2.04
N LEU A 773 12.36 12.98 2.71
CA LEU A 773 11.40 13.93 2.14
C LEU A 773 12.03 14.77 1.01
N GLU A 774 13.29 15.18 1.17
CA GLU A 774 14.05 15.93 0.16
C GLU A 774 14.05 15.18 -1.18
N GLU A 775 14.47 13.91 -1.18
CA GLU A 775 14.40 13.03 -2.36
C GLU A 775 12.97 12.92 -2.96
N MET A 776 11.93 12.91 -2.11
CA MET A 776 10.54 12.84 -2.58
C MET A 776 10.15 14.10 -3.34
N PHE A 777 10.58 15.26 -2.84
CA PHE A 777 10.37 16.55 -3.49
C PHE A 777 11.23 16.72 -4.74
N ASP A 778 12.49 16.25 -4.74
CA ASP A 778 13.37 16.24 -5.90
C ASP A 778 12.77 15.47 -7.08
N VAL A 779 12.27 14.25 -6.80
CA VAL A 779 11.59 13.39 -7.78
C VAL A 779 10.25 14.00 -8.22
N ALA A 780 9.49 14.58 -7.29
CA ALA A 780 8.22 15.23 -7.63
C ALA A 780 8.41 16.50 -8.47
N ALA A 781 9.47 17.28 -8.23
CA ALA A 781 9.82 18.46 -9.03
C ALA A 781 10.12 18.09 -10.49
N LEU A 782 10.86 16.99 -10.72
CA LEU A 782 11.09 16.47 -12.07
C LEU A 782 9.77 16.00 -12.72
N LEU A 783 9.05 15.10 -12.08
CA LEU A 783 7.89 14.42 -12.68
C LEU A 783 6.65 15.32 -12.84
N SER A 784 6.57 16.44 -12.13
CA SER A 784 5.49 17.43 -12.24
C SER A 784 5.68 18.40 -13.41
N SER A 785 6.91 18.58 -13.88
CA SER A 785 7.32 19.63 -14.81
C SER A 785 7.89 19.10 -16.14
N GLN A 786 8.52 17.92 -16.14
CA GLN A 786 9.22 17.33 -17.28
C GLN A 786 8.62 15.98 -17.72
N PRO A 787 8.86 15.54 -18.97
CA PRO A 787 8.51 14.18 -19.40
C PRO A 787 9.33 13.11 -18.64
N VAL A 788 8.82 11.88 -18.65
CA VAL A 788 9.54 10.71 -18.12
C VAL A 788 10.61 10.31 -19.15
N PRO A 789 11.89 10.11 -18.78
CA PRO A 789 12.95 9.83 -19.73
C PRO A 789 12.71 8.50 -20.47
N ALA A 790 12.97 8.48 -21.78
CA ALA A 790 12.82 7.28 -22.61
C ALA A 790 13.85 6.17 -22.31
N GLY A 791 14.93 6.51 -21.60
CA GLY A 791 16.02 5.59 -21.28
C GLY A 791 16.89 6.08 -20.12
N ARG A 792 18.19 5.82 -20.20
CA ARG A 792 19.18 5.99 -19.10
C ARG A 792 20.43 6.77 -19.52
N ARG A 793 20.43 7.36 -20.72
CA ARG A 793 21.58 8.03 -21.33
C ARG A 793 21.49 9.53 -21.07
N ILE A 794 22.38 10.05 -20.22
CA ILE A 794 22.38 11.44 -19.78
C ILE A 794 23.41 12.24 -20.57
N GLY A 795 23.01 13.39 -21.10
CA GLY A 795 23.89 14.38 -21.70
C GLY A 795 24.10 15.54 -20.74
N VAL A 796 25.35 15.90 -20.46
CA VAL A 796 25.68 16.92 -19.45
C VAL A 796 26.34 18.13 -20.08
N VAL A 797 25.86 19.32 -19.74
CA VAL A 797 26.45 20.61 -20.11
C VAL A 797 26.80 21.37 -18.82
N THR A 798 28.06 21.76 -18.64
CA THR A 798 28.56 22.47 -17.45
C THR A 798 29.53 23.59 -17.81
N ASN A 799 29.73 24.56 -16.91
CA ASN A 799 30.85 25.51 -16.94
C ASN A 799 31.96 25.14 -15.92
N ALA A 800 31.83 24.01 -15.24
CA ALA A 800 32.82 23.52 -14.28
C ALA A 800 32.86 21.99 -14.24
N GLY A 801 34.03 21.40 -14.48
CA GLY A 801 34.24 19.96 -14.49
C GLY A 801 34.03 19.26 -13.15
N GLY A 802 34.30 19.92 -12.01
CA GLY A 802 34.14 19.33 -10.67
C GLY A 802 32.71 18.83 -10.40
N PRO A 803 31.68 19.69 -10.50
CA PRO A 803 30.27 19.27 -10.46
C PRO A 803 29.88 18.28 -11.57
N GLY A 804 30.55 18.32 -12.73
CA GLY A 804 30.34 17.35 -13.81
C GLY A 804 30.81 15.93 -13.45
N ILE A 805 31.91 15.81 -12.68
CA ILE A 805 32.41 14.54 -12.15
C ILE A 805 31.45 14.01 -11.08
N LEU A 806 31.04 14.84 -10.12
CA LEU A 806 30.05 14.47 -9.10
C LEU A 806 28.73 13.97 -9.73
N LEU A 807 28.28 14.61 -10.82
CA LEU A 807 27.11 14.14 -11.56
C LEU A 807 27.34 12.77 -12.21
N ALA A 808 28.53 12.52 -12.76
CA ALA A 808 28.86 11.25 -13.41
C ALA A 808 28.87 10.09 -12.40
N ASP A 809 29.55 10.28 -11.27
CA ASP A 809 29.60 9.32 -10.16
C ASP A 809 28.18 9.02 -9.61
N ALA A 810 27.38 10.06 -9.39
CA ALA A 810 25.99 9.93 -8.93
C ALA A 810 25.07 9.30 -9.98
N CYS A 811 25.33 9.50 -11.27
CA CYS A 811 24.61 8.82 -12.35
C CYS A 811 24.90 7.31 -12.33
N GLU A 812 26.16 6.88 -12.23
CA GLU A 812 26.51 5.46 -12.12
C GLU A 812 25.87 4.82 -10.88
N ALA A 813 25.91 5.51 -9.73
CA ALA A 813 25.26 5.08 -8.49
C ALA A 813 23.71 4.98 -8.56
N HIS A 814 23.10 5.46 -9.65
CA HIS A 814 21.66 5.45 -9.87
C HIS A 814 21.22 4.75 -11.18
N ASP A 815 22.06 3.86 -11.69
CA ASP A 815 21.85 3.07 -12.92
C ASP A 815 21.76 3.90 -14.22
N LEU A 816 22.26 5.14 -14.21
CA LEU A 816 22.34 6.03 -15.37
C LEU A 816 23.72 5.93 -16.04
N THR A 817 23.81 6.43 -17.27
CA THR A 817 25.02 6.34 -18.11
C THR A 817 25.28 7.65 -18.85
N LEU A 818 26.54 8.06 -18.96
CA LEU A 818 26.96 9.20 -19.78
C LEU A 818 27.70 8.66 -21.01
N PRO A 819 27.00 8.34 -22.12
CA PRO A 819 27.67 7.85 -23.33
C PRO A 819 28.46 8.97 -24.01
N ALA A 820 29.47 8.58 -24.80
CA ALA A 820 30.14 9.52 -25.69
C ALA A 820 29.14 10.10 -26.71
N LEU A 821 29.23 11.42 -26.95
CA LEU A 821 28.40 12.13 -27.93
C LEU A 821 28.68 11.63 -29.36
N ALA A 822 27.70 11.76 -30.25
CA ALA A 822 27.89 11.44 -31.65
C ALA A 822 28.98 12.35 -32.27
N PRO A 823 29.80 11.84 -33.23
CA PRO A 823 30.90 12.61 -33.81
C PRO A 823 30.49 13.98 -34.37
N ALA A 824 29.30 14.06 -35.00
CA ALA A 824 28.75 15.30 -35.54
C ALA A 824 28.35 16.31 -34.44
N THR A 825 27.78 15.85 -33.32
CA THR A 825 27.48 16.67 -32.14
C THR A 825 28.77 17.25 -31.56
N ALA A 826 29.78 16.39 -31.38
CA ALA A 826 31.09 16.80 -30.90
C ALA A 826 31.74 17.81 -31.84
N GLU A 827 31.70 17.61 -33.16
CA GLU A 827 32.22 18.54 -34.17
C GLU A 827 31.50 19.91 -34.13
N ALA A 828 30.16 19.91 -34.07
CA ALA A 828 29.37 21.12 -33.94
C ALA A 828 29.65 21.92 -32.65
N LEU A 829 30.05 21.24 -31.56
CA LEU A 829 30.51 21.88 -30.33
C LEU A 829 31.91 22.52 -30.50
N ARG A 830 32.85 21.87 -31.19
CA ARG A 830 34.21 22.45 -31.45
C ARG A 830 34.17 23.71 -32.31
N ALA A 831 33.09 23.92 -33.07
CA ALA A 831 32.94 25.07 -33.96
C ALA A 831 32.66 26.40 -33.25
N PHE A 832 32.41 26.40 -31.93
CA PHE A 832 32.22 27.64 -31.14
C PHE A 832 32.78 27.59 -29.72
N LEU A 833 32.96 26.41 -29.11
CA LEU A 833 33.61 26.31 -27.79
C LEU A 833 35.12 26.59 -27.89
N PRO A 834 35.74 27.15 -26.83
CA PRO A 834 37.19 27.38 -26.78
C PRO A 834 37.97 26.05 -26.80
N ARG A 835 39.26 26.09 -27.15
CA ARG A 835 40.10 24.86 -27.25
C ARG A 835 40.33 24.18 -25.90
N GLU A 836 40.16 24.94 -24.84
CA GLU A 836 40.30 24.56 -23.44
C GLU A 836 39.04 23.84 -22.90
N ALA A 837 37.93 23.85 -23.66
CA ALA A 837 36.70 23.16 -23.29
C ALA A 837 36.78 21.64 -23.49
N SER A 838 36.20 20.87 -22.56
CA SER A 838 35.99 19.44 -22.77
C SER A 838 34.76 19.23 -23.65
N ILE A 839 34.96 18.66 -24.85
CA ILE A 839 33.89 18.28 -25.78
C ILE A 839 33.51 16.79 -25.60
N GLY A 840 33.69 16.26 -24.39
CA GLY A 840 33.25 14.92 -24.00
C GLY A 840 31.77 14.90 -23.56
N ASN A 841 31.41 13.91 -22.77
CA ASN A 841 30.21 13.93 -21.94
C ASN A 841 30.66 13.61 -20.50
N PRO A 842 30.67 14.57 -19.56
CA PRO A 842 30.18 15.94 -19.68
C PRO A 842 30.90 16.85 -20.69
N VAL A 843 30.14 17.80 -21.25
CA VAL A 843 30.67 18.97 -21.97
C VAL A 843 31.00 20.04 -20.94
N ASP A 844 32.29 20.30 -20.70
CA ASP A 844 32.75 21.41 -19.85
C ASP A 844 33.16 22.60 -20.72
N MET A 845 32.33 23.65 -20.67
CA MET A 845 32.47 24.87 -21.46
C MET A 845 33.39 25.92 -20.81
N ILE A 846 34.08 25.56 -19.72
CA ILE A 846 34.90 26.40 -18.82
C ILE A 846 34.14 27.53 -18.11
N ALA A 847 34.70 28.00 -16.98
CA ALA A 847 34.01 28.89 -16.03
C ALA A 847 33.52 30.22 -16.61
N SER A 848 34.10 30.67 -17.73
CA SER A 848 33.74 31.89 -18.46
C SER A 848 32.67 31.69 -19.54
N ALA A 849 31.99 30.53 -19.59
CA ALA A 849 30.97 30.25 -20.61
C ALA A 849 29.81 31.27 -20.57
N PRO A 850 29.58 32.05 -21.64
CA PRO A 850 28.50 33.02 -21.70
C PRO A 850 27.14 32.33 -21.98
N PRO A 851 26.00 33.02 -21.77
CA PRO A 851 24.66 32.43 -21.91
C PRO A 851 24.40 31.75 -23.27
N GLU A 852 24.88 32.32 -24.36
CA GLU A 852 24.75 31.79 -25.72
C GLU A 852 25.48 30.45 -25.92
N HIS A 853 26.53 30.16 -25.14
CA HIS A 853 27.18 28.84 -25.15
C HIS A 853 26.28 27.78 -24.50
N TYR A 854 25.63 28.11 -23.37
CA TYR A 854 24.61 27.24 -22.77
C TYR A 854 23.46 26.95 -23.73
N GLU A 855 22.95 27.99 -24.40
CA GLU A 855 21.80 27.83 -25.31
C GLU A 855 22.14 26.87 -26.47
N ARG A 856 23.30 27.06 -27.10
CA ARG A 856 23.75 26.25 -28.23
C ARG A 856 24.24 24.86 -27.84
N ALA A 857 24.90 24.71 -26.69
CA ALA A 857 25.36 23.40 -26.22
C ALA A 857 24.19 22.49 -25.80
N ILE A 858 23.18 23.02 -25.10
CA ILE A 858 21.97 22.27 -24.74
C ILE A 858 21.18 21.87 -25.99
N GLN A 859 21.09 22.75 -27.00
CA GLN A 859 20.51 22.41 -28.30
C GLN A 859 21.22 21.24 -28.98
N LEU A 860 22.56 21.22 -29.01
CA LEU A 860 23.33 20.16 -29.67
C LEU A 860 23.28 18.85 -28.90
N VAL A 861 23.63 18.85 -27.61
CA VAL A 861 23.62 17.66 -26.74
C VAL A 861 22.21 17.09 -26.61
N GLY A 862 21.19 17.95 -26.57
CA GLY A 862 19.79 17.54 -26.47
C GLY A 862 19.22 16.90 -27.73
N ASN A 863 19.70 17.28 -28.92
CA ASN A 863 19.30 16.66 -30.18
C ASN A 863 20.13 15.43 -30.57
N ASP A 864 21.18 15.10 -29.80
CA ASP A 864 21.99 13.89 -30.02
C ASP A 864 21.12 12.61 -29.84
N PRO A 865 21.11 11.66 -30.80
CA PRO A 865 20.35 10.41 -30.69
C PRO A 865 20.94 9.44 -29.63
N GLY A 866 22.16 9.70 -29.16
CA GLY A 866 22.83 9.06 -28.04
C GLY A 866 22.23 9.41 -26.67
N ILE A 867 21.42 10.47 -26.55
CA ILE A 867 20.99 11.06 -25.28
C ILE A 867 19.47 10.95 -25.08
N ASP A 868 19.04 10.49 -23.88
CA ASP A 868 17.64 10.36 -23.46
C ASP A 868 17.16 11.52 -22.57
N ALA A 869 18.08 12.17 -21.82
CA ALA A 869 17.80 13.25 -20.88
C ALA A 869 19.02 14.18 -20.71
N ILE A 870 18.79 15.43 -20.27
CA ILE A 870 19.84 16.45 -20.14
C ILE A 870 19.97 16.94 -18.71
N VAL A 871 21.20 17.19 -18.26
CA VAL A 871 21.48 18.01 -17.06
C VAL A 871 22.33 19.22 -17.46
N ALA A 872 21.86 20.42 -17.15
CA ALA A 872 22.60 21.67 -17.32
C ALA A 872 23.06 22.21 -15.97
N ILE A 873 24.36 22.18 -15.71
CA ILE A 873 24.99 22.66 -14.47
C ILE A 873 25.51 24.08 -14.66
N TYR A 874 25.26 24.97 -13.69
CA TYR A 874 25.87 26.29 -13.61
C TYR A 874 26.43 26.55 -12.21
N VAL A 875 27.73 26.85 -12.16
CA VAL A 875 28.41 27.46 -11.00
C VAL A 875 28.58 28.96 -11.30
N PRO A 876 28.04 29.88 -10.50
CA PRO A 876 28.25 31.31 -10.72
C PRO A 876 29.73 31.71 -10.50
N PRO A 877 30.46 32.19 -11.51
CA PRO A 877 31.77 32.80 -11.32
C PRO A 877 31.60 34.22 -10.74
N LEU A 878 32.69 34.84 -10.29
CA LEU A 878 32.71 36.16 -9.65
C LEU A 878 32.18 37.32 -10.52
N VAL A 879 31.93 37.11 -11.82
CA VAL A 879 31.68 38.19 -12.81
C VAL A 879 30.42 38.01 -13.67
N THR A 880 29.73 36.86 -13.67
CA THR A 880 28.49 36.68 -14.46
C THR A 880 27.28 36.43 -13.57
N GLN A 881 26.17 37.12 -13.86
CA GLN A 881 24.92 36.96 -13.12
C GLN A 881 24.21 35.65 -13.54
N PRO A 882 23.56 34.91 -12.62
CA PRO A 882 22.85 33.66 -12.95
C PRO A 882 21.67 33.82 -13.92
N GLU A 883 20.99 34.96 -13.89
CA GLU A 883 19.68 35.16 -14.51
C GLU A 883 19.73 35.12 -16.06
N PRO A 884 20.72 35.75 -16.75
CA PRO A 884 20.90 35.58 -18.19
C PRO A 884 21.18 34.13 -18.63
N VAL A 885 21.96 33.38 -17.84
CA VAL A 885 22.26 31.96 -18.12
C VAL A 885 21.01 31.10 -17.94
N ALA A 886 20.26 31.30 -16.86
CA ALA A 886 18.98 30.63 -16.64
C ALA A 886 17.96 30.92 -17.76
N ALA A 887 17.91 32.17 -18.26
CA ALA A 887 17.06 32.52 -19.39
C ALA A 887 17.50 31.84 -20.70
N ALA A 888 18.81 31.67 -20.92
CA ALA A 888 19.35 30.93 -22.06
C ALA A 888 19.04 29.42 -22.01
N ILE A 889 19.16 28.81 -20.83
CA ILE A 889 18.75 27.43 -20.57
C ILE A 889 17.25 27.26 -20.83
N ALA A 890 16.40 28.20 -20.35
CA ALA A 890 14.96 28.16 -20.56
C ALA A 890 14.57 28.25 -22.06
N ARG A 891 15.27 29.07 -22.86
CA ARG A 891 15.07 29.10 -24.33
C ARG A 891 15.49 27.79 -24.98
N ALA A 892 16.67 27.27 -24.68
CA ALA A 892 17.16 26.01 -25.24
C ALA A 892 16.23 24.83 -24.91
N ALA A 893 15.74 24.76 -23.66
CA ALA A 893 14.76 23.75 -23.24
C ALA A 893 13.48 23.76 -24.08
N GLY A 894 13.05 24.93 -24.57
CA GLY A 894 11.92 25.07 -25.49
C GLY A 894 12.14 24.46 -26.88
N THR A 895 13.39 24.25 -27.29
CA THR A 895 13.76 23.66 -28.59
C THR A 895 14.03 22.15 -28.54
N LEU A 896 13.97 21.53 -27.35
CA LEU A 896 14.25 20.11 -27.17
C LEU A 896 13.09 19.21 -27.63
N PRO A 897 13.36 17.99 -28.11
CA PRO A 897 12.34 16.96 -28.33
C PRO A 897 11.42 16.80 -27.11
N GLY A 898 10.10 16.67 -27.32
CA GLY A 898 9.08 16.73 -26.26
C GLY A 898 9.08 15.58 -25.25
N ASP A 899 9.84 14.52 -25.55
CA ASP A 899 10.03 13.30 -24.78
C ASP A 899 11.29 13.31 -23.88
N LYS A 900 12.28 14.15 -24.18
CA LYS A 900 13.52 14.25 -23.39
C LYS A 900 13.38 15.24 -22.22
N PRO A 901 13.54 14.82 -20.95
CA PRO A 901 13.55 15.77 -19.84
C PRO A 901 14.86 16.55 -19.77
N ILE A 902 14.77 17.78 -19.26
CA ILE A 902 15.92 18.58 -18.84
C ILE A 902 15.82 18.90 -17.35
N ALA A 903 16.92 18.69 -16.64
CA ALA A 903 17.13 19.16 -15.27
C ALA A 903 18.24 20.22 -15.24
N THR A 904 18.23 21.06 -14.21
CA THR A 904 19.28 22.06 -13.97
C THR A 904 19.91 21.88 -12.60
N VAL A 905 21.18 22.27 -12.46
CA VAL A 905 21.87 22.29 -11.16
C VAL A 905 22.51 23.67 -11.00
N PHE A 906 22.00 24.46 -10.06
CA PHE A 906 22.48 25.82 -9.81
C PHE A 906 23.15 25.85 -8.43
N LEU A 907 24.49 25.80 -8.43
CA LEU A 907 25.30 25.84 -7.21
C LEU A 907 25.37 27.30 -6.70
N SER A 908 24.24 27.80 -6.19
CA SER A 908 23.98 29.21 -5.90
C SER A 908 23.36 29.39 -4.51
N SER A 909 23.89 30.33 -3.73
CA SER A 909 23.34 30.71 -2.42
C SER A 909 22.02 31.50 -2.51
N LYS A 910 21.53 31.83 -3.71
CA LYS A 910 20.28 32.56 -3.95
C LYS A 910 19.08 31.67 -4.31
N GLY A 911 19.27 30.34 -4.40
CA GLY A 911 18.23 29.42 -4.86
C GLY A 911 17.97 29.47 -6.37
N THR A 912 16.83 28.93 -6.79
CA THR A 912 16.43 28.73 -8.19
C THR A 912 16.04 30.05 -8.88
N PRO A 913 16.64 30.41 -10.03
CA PRO A 913 16.23 31.60 -10.79
C PRO A 913 14.78 31.49 -11.31
N GLU A 914 13.98 32.52 -11.05
CA GLU A 914 12.53 32.54 -11.34
C GLU A 914 12.18 32.22 -12.81
N VAL A 915 13.04 32.60 -13.76
CA VAL A 915 12.85 32.33 -15.20
C VAL A 915 12.81 30.82 -15.54
N LEU A 916 13.34 29.95 -14.68
CA LEU A 916 13.22 28.49 -14.84
C LEU A 916 11.83 27.96 -14.45
N SER A 917 11.03 28.72 -13.68
CA SER A 917 9.65 28.35 -13.35
C SER A 917 8.67 28.53 -14.52
N SER A 918 9.01 29.38 -15.49
CA SER A 918 8.08 29.88 -16.50
C SER A 918 8.76 30.13 -17.86
N GLY A 919 9.39 29.09 -18.42
CA GLY A 919 9.99 29.12 -19.76
C GLY A 919 9.09 28.58 -20.88
N PRO A 920 9.53 28.62 -22.15
CA PRO A 920 8.83 28.00 -23.29
C PRO A 920 8.61 26.48 -23.16
N ARG A 921 9.43 25.80 -22.33
CA ARG A 921 9.27 24.38 -21.97
C ARG A 921 8.23 24.14 -20.86
N GLY A 922 7.73 25.20 -20.24
CA GLY A 922 7.14 25.17 -18.89
C GLY A 922 8.21 25.36 -17.81
N ALA A 923 7.97 24.80 -16.63
CA ALA A 923 8.93 24.80 -15.54
C ALA A 923 10.07 23.79 -15.78
N ILE A 924 11.26 24.11 -15.28
CA ILE A 924 12.45 23.25 -15.31
C ILE A 924 12.92 23.06 -13.86
N PRO A 925 13.11 21.82 -13.38
CA PRO A 925 13.57 21.57 -12.02
C PRO A 925 15.03 22.00 -11.87
N SER A 926 15.34 22.66 -10.76
CA SER A 926 16.68 23.13 -10.42
C SER A 926 17.09 22.60 -9.06
N TYR A 927 18.25 21.95 -9.02
CA TYR A 927 18.80 21.29 -7.84
C TYR A 927 20.01 22.05 -7.29
N SER A 928 20.20 21.99 -5.97
CA SER A 928 21.36 22.60 -5.28
C SER A 928 22.68 21.86 -5.56
N PHE A 929 22.60 20.53 -5.74
CA PHE A 929 23.75 19.65 -5.96
C PHE A 929 23.49 18.67 -7.11
N PRO A 930 24.53 18.21 -7.84
CA PRO A 930 24.40 17.24 -8.92
C PRO A 930 23.73 15.91 -8.51
N GLU A 931 23.98 15.46 -7.30
CA GLU A 931 23.53 14.19 -6.74
C GLU A 931 21.99 14.09 -6.71
N ASN A 932 21.30 15.15 -6.27
CA ASN A 932 19.84 15.24 -6.27
C ASN A 932 19.26 15.10 -7.70
N ALA A 933 19.91 15.71 -8.70
CA ALA A 933 19.49 15.64 -10.10
C ALA A 933 19.65 14.23 -10.69
N ALA A 934 20.77 13.55 -10.42
CA ALA A 934 21.00 12.16 -10.80
C ALA A 934 20.01 11.21 -10.11
N LEU A 935 19.69 11.45 -8.83
CA LEU A 935 18.72 10.67 -8.07
C LEU A 935 17.31 10.79 -8.66
N ALA A 936 16.87 12.01 -8.96
CA ALA A 936 15.58 12.28 -9.58
C ALA A 936 15.47 11.62 -10.96
N LEU A 937 16.48 11.77 -11.82
CA LEU A 937 16.52 11.16 -13.16
C LEU A 937 16.58 9.63 -13.09
N GLY A 938 17.36 9.05 -12.17
CA GLY A 938 17.48 7.60 -12.00
C GLY A 938 16.17 6.98 -11.50
N ALA A 939 15.50 7.66 -10.56
CA ALA A 939 14.17 7.27 -10.10
C ALA A 939 13.13 7.34 -11.23
N ALA A 940 13.13 8.42 -12.03
CA ALA A 940 12.26 8.57 -13.18
C ALA A 940 12.53 7.53 -14.29
N ALA A 941 13.79 7.16 -14.54
CA ALA A 941 14.18 6.13 -15.52
C ALA A 941 13.84 4.70 -15.06
N ARG A 942 13.97 4.39 -13.76
CA ARG A 942 13.46 3.13 -13.19
C ARG A 942 11.94 3.03 -13.31
N TYR A 943 11.22 4.13 -13.04
CA TYR A 943 9.78 4.22 -13.27
C TYR A 943 9.40 4.09 -14.75
N ALA A 944 10.15 4.69 -15.68
CA ALA A 944 9.96 4.54 -17.12
C ALA A 944 10.00 3.06 -17.57
N ALA A 945 11.00 2.32 -17.09
CA ALA A 945 11.16 0.89 -17.36
C ALA A 945 10.00 0.05 -16.79
N TRP A 946 9.52 0.34 -15.57
CA TRP A 946 8.33 -0.32 -15.02
C TRP A 946 7.05 0.03 -15.80
N ARG A 947 6.87 1.30 -16.17
CA ARG A 947 5.66 1.82 -16.84
C ARG A 947 5.47 1.24 -18.23
N SER A 948 6.57 1.16 -19.00
CA SER A 948 6.62 0.58 -20.35
C SER A 948 6.44 -0.94 -20.38
N ARG A 949 6.64 -1.62 -19.25
CA ARG A 949 6.49 -3.08 -19.15
C ARG A 949 5.04 -3.51 -19.45
N PRO A 950 4.83 -4.59 -20.24
CA PRO A 950 3.52 -5.25 -20.32
C PRO A 950 3.00 -5.65 -18.94
N ARG A 951 1.67 -5.62 -18.74
CA ARG A 951 1.06 -6.21 -17.54
C ARG A 951 1.20 -7.74 -17.62
N GLY A 952 1.66 -8.36 -16.53
CA GLY A 952 1.61 -9.80 -16.38
C GLY A 952 0.22 -10.28 -15.99
N THR A 953 -0.03 -11.58 -16.15
CA THR A 953 -1.30 -12.23 -15.81
C THR A 953 -1.13 -13.11 -14.57
N PRO A 954 -1.81 -12.82 -13.45
CA PRO A 954 -1.87 -13.73 -12.30
C PRO A 954 -2.66 -14.99 -12.63
N LEU A 955 -2.10 -16.14 -12.23
CA LEU A 955 -2.76 -17.44 -12.38
C LEU A 955 -3.96 -17.55 -11.44
N ARG A 956 -5.10 -17.99 -11.96
CA ARG A 956 -6.24 -18.48 -11.17
C ARG A 956 -6.27 -20.00 -11.28
N LEU A 957 -6.65 -20.71 -10.22
CA LEU A 957 -6.91 -22.14 -10.34
C LEU A 957 -8.25 -22.36 -11.04
N GLU A 958 -8.41 -23.51 -11.70
CA GLU A 958 -9.70 -23.92 -12.25
C GLU A 958 -10.73 -24.13 -11.11
N PRO A 959 -12.04 -23.85 -11.34
CA PRO A 959 -13.05 -23.85 -10.28
C PRO A 959 -13.13 -25.16 -9.50
N GLU A 960 -12.92 -26.29 -10.17
CA GLU A 960 -12.96 -27.63 -9.58
C GLU A 960 -11.78 -27.84 -8.62
N ARG A 961 -10.60 -27.28 -8.96
CA ARG A 961 -9.41 -27.29 -8.09
C ARG A 961 -9.60 -26.35 -6.90
N GLU A 962 -10.16 -25.16 -7.11
CA GLU A 962 -10.50 -24.26 -6.01
C GLU A 962 -11.53 -24.89 -5.05
N GLN A 963 -12.59 -25.50 -5.60
CA GLN A 963 -13.62 -26.16 -4.80
C GLN A 963 -13.04 -27.35 -4.00
N ALA A 964 -12.14 -28.14 -4.60
CA ALA A 964 -11.44 -29.22 -3.91
C ALA A 964 -10.50 -28.70 -2.80
N VAL A 965 -9.75 -27.63 -3.04
CA VAL A 965 -8.96 -26.94 -1.99
C VAL A 965 -9.87 -26.51 -0.83
N ARG A 966 -10.97 -25.81 -1.12
CA ARG A 966 -11.92 -25.35 -0.09
C ARG A 966 -12.58 -26.51 0.66
N ALA A 967 -12.80 -27.65 0.00
CA ALA A 967 -13.31 -28.86 0.65
C ALA A 967 -12.30 -29.46 1.66
N CYS A 968 -11.01 -29.55 1.32
CA CYS A 968 -9.96 -29.97 2.25
C CYS A 968 -9.89 -29.07 3.49
N ILE A 969 -9.91 -27.75 3.30
CA ILE A 969 -9.85 -26.78 4.42
C ILE A 969 -11.06 -26.92 5.36
N ARG A 970 -12.29 -27.09 4.81
CA ARG A 970 -13.49 -27.34 5.63
C ARG A 970 -13.39 -28.65 6.42
N ALA A 971 -13.05 -29.76 5.77
CA ALA A 971 -12.94 -31.06 6.45
C ALA A 971 -11.88 -31.05 7.57
N TRP A 972 -10.75 -30.34 7.37
CA TRP A 972 -9.74 -30.16 8.41
C TRP A 972 -10.21 -29.27 9.56
N ARG A 973 -11.02 -28.24 9.28
CA ARG A 973 -11.61 -27.35 10.29
C ARG A 973 -12.65 -28.05 11.14
N GLU A 974 -13.50 -28.87 10.51
CA GLU A 974 -14.50 -29.71 11.17
C GLU A 974 -13.85 -30.78 12.04
N ALA A 975 -12.74 -31.38 11.59
CA ALA A 975 -11.97 -32.35 12.38
C ALA A 975 -11.12 -31.73 13.50
N SER A 976 -10.64 -30.49 13.33
CA SER A 976 -9.86 -29.77 14.34
C SER A 976 -9.94 -28.24 14.14
N PRO A 977 -10.83 -27.53 14.88
CA PRO A 977 -11.00 -26.08 14.78
C PRO A 977 -9.93 -25.34 15.61
N THR A 978 -8.65 -25.59 15.31
CA THR A 978 -7.51 -24.95 15.99
C THR A 978 -6.35 -24.72 15.03
N THR A 979 -5.60 -23.64 15.23
CA THR A 979 -4.35 -23.39 14.51
C THR A 979 -3.38 -24.58 14.62
N ARG A 980 -3.03 -25.21 13.49
CA ARG A 980 -2.17 -26.40 13.43
C ARG A 980 -1.20 -26.41 12.25
N TRP A 981 -0.19 -27.26 12.36
CA TRP A 981 0.60 -27.72 11.21
C TRP A 981 -0.14 -28.85 10.48
N LEU A 982 0.00 -28.91 9.15
CA LEU A 982 -0.39 -30.06 8.35
C LEU A 982 0.70 -31.15 8.40
N THR A 983 0.28 -32.41 8.27
CA THR A 983 1.19 -33.50 7.92
C THR A 983 1.69 -33.36 6.48
N PHE A 984 2.81 -34.00 6.13
CA PHE A 984 3.34 -33.90 4.76
C PHE A 984 2.35 -34.43 3.71
N SER A 985 1.58 -35.47 4.01
CA SER A 985 0.60 -36.02 3.06
C SER A 985 -0.63 -35.11 2.87
N GLU A 986 -1.09 -34.42 3.91
CA GLU A 986 -2.12 -33.36 3.77
C GLU A 986 -1.61 -32.18 2.93
N LEU A 987 -0.37 -31.76 3.15
CA LEU A 987 0.27 -30.72 2.34
C LEU A 987 0.44 -31.17 0.88
N ALA A 988 0.95 -32.37 0.64
CA ALA A 988 1.16 -32.91 -0.69
C ALA A 988 -0.15 -33.09 -1.46
N GLN A 989 -1.23 -33.49 -0.77
CA GLN A 989 -2.58 -33.51 -1.34
C GLN A 989 -3.02 -32.10 -1.79
N LEU A 990 -2.87 -31.09 -0.92
CA LEU A 990 -3.23 -29.71 -1.22
C LEU A 990 -2.46 -29.15 -2.42
N LEU A 991 -1.14 -29.39 -2.45
CA LEU A 991 -0.24 -28.97 -3.53
C LEU A 991 -0.58 -29.67 -4.86
N ALA A 992 -0.88 -30.97 -4.85
CA ALA A 992 -1.30 -31.70 -6.04
C ALA A 992 -2.64 -31.19 -6.60
N ILE A 993 -3.59 -30.82 -5.74
CA ILE A 993 -4.85 -30.17 -6.14
C ILE A 993 -4.58 -28.78 -6.74
N ALA A 994 -3.65 -27.99 -6.18
CA ALA A 994 -3.17 -26.74 -6.78
C ALA A 994 -2.34 -26.94 -8.08
N GLY A 995 -1.92 -28.17 -8.36
CA GLY A 995 -1.09 -28.52 -9.51
C GLY A 995 0.40 -28.20 -9.34
N VAL A 996 0.87 -28.05 -8.10
CA VAL A 996 2.30 -27.97 -7.77
C VAL A 996 2.85 -29.40 -7.71
N PRO A 997 3.92 -29.74 -8.45
CA PRO A 997 4.50 -31.09 -8.40
C PRO A 997 5.20 -31.34 -7.06
N VAL A 998 4.84 -32.46 -6.41
CA VAL A 998 5.44 -32.93 -5.16
C VAL A 998 5.99 -34.33 -5.38
N VAL A 999 7.10 -34.65 -4.73
CA VAL A 999 7.71 -35.98 -4.80
C VAL A 999 6.74 -37.09 -4.36
N GLU A 1000 6.76 -38.21 -5.08
CA GLU A 1000 5.98 -39.38 -4.69
C GLU A 1000 6.51 -39.94 -3.36
N HIS A 1001 5.59 -40.17 -2.43
CA HIS A 1001 5.90 -40.51 -1.05
C HIS A 1001 4.90 -41.52 -0.46
N ARG A 1002 5.30 -42.14 0.64
CA ARG A 1002 4.45 -42.96 1.52
C ARG A 1002 4.83 -42.69 2.98
N ALA A 1003 3.85 -42.69 3.87
CA ALA A 1003 4.08 -42.60 5.31
C ALA A 1003 4.19 -44.01 5.91
N ALA A 1004 5.22 -44.25 6.72
CA ALA A 1004 5.48 -45.50 7.43
C ALA A 1004 5.55 -45.26 8.94
N ARG A 1005 5.11 -46.21 9.77
CA ARG A 1005 5.13 -46.07 11.24
C ARG A 1005 6.37 -46.69 11.88
N ASP A 1006 6.98 -47.63 11.17
CA ASP A 1006 8.02 -48.56 11.62
C ASP A 1006 8.97 -48.89 10.44
N PRO A 1007 10.14 -49.51 10.69
CA PRO A 1007 11.10 -49.85 9.64
C PRO A 1007 10.57 -50.83 8.58
N GLU A 1008 9.66 -51.74 8.95
CA GLU A 1008 9.12 -52.76 8.03
C GLU A 1008 8.18 -52.13 7.00
N ALA A 1009 7.28 -51.26 7.45
CA ALA A 1009 6.45 -50.41 6.61
C ALA A 1009 7.30 -49.47 5.74
N ALA A 1010 8.44 -48.99 6.24
CA ALA A 1010 9.37 -48.16 5.46
C ALA A 1010 10.03 -48.95 4.32
N VAL A 1011 10.41 -50.21 4.55
CA VAL A 1011 10.89 -51.14 3.51
C VAL A 1011 9.79 -51.48 2.50
N ALA A 1012 8.55 -51.73 2.96
CA ALA A 1012 7.43 -52.01 2.07
C ALA A 1012 7.15 -50.82 1.14
N ALA A 1013 7.09 -49.60 1.69
CA ALA A 1013 6.98 -48.36 0.93
C ALA A 1013 8.16 -48.13 -0.03
N ALA A 1014 9.39 -48.46 0.37
CA ALA A 1014 10.56 -48.32 -0.51
C ALA A 1014 10.51 -49.27 -1.72
N ARG A 1015 10.02 -50.50 -1.52
CA ARG A 1015 9.77 -51.46 -2.60
C ARG A 1015 8.64 -51.02 -3.54
N GLU A 1016 7.63 -50.31 -3.03
CA GLU A 1016 6.54 -49.75 -3.82
C GLU A 1016 7.00 -48.54 -4.68
N LEU A 1017 7.76 -47.62 -4.09
CA LEU A 1017 8.24 -46.39 -4.74
C LEU A 1017 9.41 -46.60 -5.71
N GLY A 1018 10.15 -47.71 -5.56
CA GLY A 1018 11.35 -48.03 -6.31
C GLY A 1018 12.61 -47.35 -5.75
N PHE A 1019 13.73 -48.09 -5.80
CA PHE A 1019 15.03 -47.61 -5.32
C PHE A 1019 15.77 -46.78 -6.40
N PRO A 1020 16.63 -45.81 -6.00
CA PRO A 1020 16.93 -45.42 -4.62
C PRO A 1020 15.86 -44.51 -4.00
N VAL A 1021 15.69 -44.63 -2.68
CA VAL A 1021 14.76 -43.80 -1.90
C VAL A 1021 15.48 -42.84 -0.96
N ALA A 1022 14.77 -41.77 -0.59
CA ALA A 1022 15.06 -40.96 0.58
C ALA A 1022 14.15 -41.38 1.74
N LEU A 1023 14.71 -41.50 2.93
CA LEU A 1023 13.98 -41.69 4.19
C LEU A 1023 14.08 -40.41 5.02
N LYS A 1024 12.96 -39.92 5.53
CA LYS A 1024 12.90 -38.74 6.39
C LYS A 1024 12.18 -39.03 7.70
N ALA A 1025 12.69 -38.50 8.80
CA ALA A 1025 12.09 -38.62 10.12
C ALA A 1025 10.82 -37.79 10.25
N SER A 1026 9.70 -38.40 10.67
CA SER A 1026 8.46 -37.67 11.01
C SER A 1026 8.46 -37.35 12.50
N VAL A 1027 8.94 -36.14 12.82
CA VAL A 1027 9.08 -35.64 14.21
C VAL A 1027 8.33 -34.32 14.35
N PRO A 1028 7.38 -34.20 15.29
CA PRO A 1028 6.66 -32.95 15.55
C PRO A 1028 7.60 -31.77 15.79
N ARG A 1029 7.36 -30.66 15.09
CA ARG A 1029 8.10 -29.38 15.18
C ARG A 1029 9.58 -29.44 14.77
N LEU A 1030 10.07 -30.53 14.18
CA LEU A 1030 11.44 -30.57 13.66
C LEU A 1030 11.55 -29.80 12.33
N VAL A 1031 12.29 -28.68 12.36
CA VAL A 1031 12.47 -27.79 11.19
C VAL A 1031 13.66 -28.24 10.33
N HIS A 1032 14.89 -28.11 10.85
CA HIS A 1032 16.13 -28.39 10.10
C HIS A 1032 16.46 -29.90 10.13
N LYS A 1033 15.67 -30.70 9.42
CA LYS A 1033 15.74 -32.18 9.44
C LYS A 1033 17.13 -32.71 9.03
N THR A 1034 17.79 -32.06 8.07
CA THR A 1034 19.10 -32.48 7.56
C THR A 1034 20.19 -32.38 8.63
N ASP A 1035 20.23 -31.26 9.36
CA ASP A 1035 21.32 -30.90 10.28
C ASP A 1035 21.37 -31.79 11.52
N VAL A 1036 20.20 -32.32 11.93
CA VAL A 1036 20.09 -33.33 13.00
C VAL A 1036 20.19 -34.77 12.47
N GLY A 1037 20.47 -34.99 11.18
CA GLY A 1037 20.52 -36.31 10.57
C GLY A 1037 19.17 -37.04 10.59
N GLY A 1038 18.08 -36.29 10.43
CA GLY A 1038 16.70 -36.78 10.22
C GLY A 1038 16.34 -36.96 8.74
N VAL A 1039 17.32 -36.92 7.84
CA VAL A 1039 17.20 -37.26 6.41
C VAL A 1039 18.31 -38.24 6.06
N ALA A 1040 17.96 -39.33 5.38
CA ALA A 1040 18.91 -40.28 4.80
C ALA A 1040 18.61 -40.43 3.29
N LEU A 1041 19.65 -40.37 2.47
CA LEU A 1041 19.57 -40.37 1.01
C LEU A 1041 20.37 -41.54 0.43
N ARG A 1042 20.17 -41.83 -0.85
CA ARG A 1042 20.86 -42.88 -1.63
C ARG A 1042 20.65 -44.30 -1.08
N LEU A 1043 19.50 -44.54 -0.44
CA LEU A 1043 19.14 -45.85 0.09
C LEU A 1043 18.74 -46.74 -1.11
N GLY A 1044 19.67 -47.59 -1.55
CA GLY A 1044 19.54 -48.39 -2.78
C GLY A 1044 18.83 -49.73 -2.59
N ASP A 1045 18.63 -50.16 -1.35
CA ASP A 1045 18.15 -51.50 -1.00
C ASP A 1045 17.37 -51.52 0.34
N PRO A 1046 16.66 -52.61 0.66
CA PRO A 1046 15.93 -52.76 1.93
C PRO A 1046 16.77 -52.65 3.21
N ALA A 1047 18.00 -53.16 3.23
CA ALA A 1047 18.84 -53.18 4.43
C ALA A 1047 19.34 -51.76 4.77
N ALA A 1048 19.70 -50.97 3.76
CA ALA A 1048 20.00 -49.55 3.91
C ALA A 1048 18.81 -48.76 4.51
N VAL A 1049 17.56 -49.09 4.10
CA VAL A 1049 16.35 -48.47 4.66
C VAL A 1049 16.15 -48.87 6.13
N VAL A 1050 16.32 -50.14 6.50
CA VAL A 1050 16.24 -50.58 7.92
C VAL A 1050 17.31 -49.89 8.77
N ALA A 1051 18.57 -49.87 8.32
CA ALA A 1051 19.68 -49.26 9.04
C ALA A 1051 19.43 -47.75 9.27
N ALA A 1052 18.98 -47.03 8.25
CA ALA A 1052 18.60 -45.62 8.36
C ALA A 1052 17.42 -45.40 9.32
N ALA A 1053 16.39 -46.25 9.25
CA ALA A 1053 15.21 -46.16 10.13
C ALA A 1053 15.57 -46.39 11.60
N VAL A 1054 16.35 -47.44 11.90
CA VAL A 1054 16.84 -47.75 13.26
C VAL A 1054 17.71 -46.61 13.80
N ALA A 1055 18.63 -46.07 12.99
CA ALA A 1055 19.47 -44.94 13.38
C ALA A 1055 18.65 -43.67 13.70
N MET A 1056 17.59 -43.39 12.93
CA MET A 1056 16.65 -42.31 13.24
C MET A 1056 15.84 -42.59 14.51
N ARG A 1057 15.36 -43.82 14.72
CA ARG A 1057 14.61 -44.20 15.93
C ARG A 1057 15.43 -44.06 17.21
N ALA A 1058 16.71 -44.41 17.16
CA ALA A 1058 17.64 -44.22 18.27
C ALA A 1058 17.95 -42.74 18.54
N ARG A 1059 17.88 -41.87 17.53
CA ARG A 1059 18.18 -40.43 17.63
C ARG A 1059 16.98 -39.58 18.08
N PHE A 1060 15.76 -39.93 17.67
CA PHE A 1060 14.56 -39.12 17.91
C PHE A 1060 13.57 -39.82 18.85
N ALA A 1061 13.64 -39.50 20.14
CA ALA A 1061 12.77 -40.08 21.17
C ALA A 1061 11.26 -39.84 20.93
N ASN A 1062 10.90 -38.80 20.16
CA ASN A 1062 9.53 -38.44 19.78
C ASN A 1062 9.24 -38.70 18.28
N LEU A 1063 9.84 -39.73 17.69
CA LEU A 1063 9.58 -40.13 16.30
C LEU A 1063 8.18 -40.77 16.15
N GLU A 1064 7.28 -40.12 15.41
CA GLU A 1064 5.95 -40.63 15.11
C GLU A 1064 5.95 -41.63 13.94
N GLY A 1065 6.97 -41.58 13.10
CA GLY A 1065 7.15 -42.48 11.96
C GLY A 1065 8.20 -41.96 10.98
N TYR A 1066 8.10 -42.40 9.73
CA TYR A 1066 8.99 -42.04 8.63
C TYR A 1066 8.17 -41.62 7.41
N LEU A 1067 8.77 -40.75 6.60
CA LEU A 1067 8.30 -40.40 5.26
C LEU A 1067 9.30 -40.98 4.27
N VAL A 1068 8.88 -41.99 3.51
CA VAL A 1068 9.66 -42.56 2.40
C VAL A 1068 9.31 -41.79 1.13
N GLN A 1069 10.31 -41.39 0.37
CA GLN A 1069 10.15 -40.64 -0.88
C GLN A 1069 11.01 -41.27 -1.98
N ARG A 1070 10.51 -41.36 -3.21
CA ARG A 1070 11.37 -41.74 -4.35
C ARG A 1070 12.44 -40.67 -4.55
N GLN A 1071 13.72 -41.04 -4.64
CA GLN A 1071 14.76 -40.02 -4.73
C GLN A 1071 14.71 -39.28 -6.07
N VAL A 1072 14.62 -37.95 -6.01
CA VAL A 1072 14.65 -37.07 -7.19
C VAL A 1072 16.09 -36.93 -7.70
N ARG A 1073 16.26 -36.75 -9.02
CA ARG A 1073 17.57 -36.47 -9.64
C ARG A 1073 18.15 -35.13 -9.13
N PRO A 1074 19.46 -34.90 -9.22
CA PRO A 1074 20.01 -33.57 -8.97
C PRO A 1074 19.38 -32.48 -9.87
N GLY A 1075 19.49 -31.24 -9.42
CA GLY A 1075 18.97 -30.05 -10.10
C GLY A 1075 19.37 -28.79 -9.31
N VAL A 1076 18.87 -27.63 -9.71
CA VAL A 1076 19.04 -26.39 -8.96
C VAL A 1076 18.05 -26.39 -7.78
N GLU A 1077 18.56 -26.23 -6.56
CA GLU A 1077 17.70 -26.11 -5.38
C GLU A 1077 17.12 -24.68 -5.31
N ALA A 1078 15.80 -24.57 -5.41
CA ALA A 1078 15.03 -23.37 -5.18
C ALA A 1078 14.21 -23.50 -3.90
N MET A 1079 13.68 -22.40 -3.37
CA MET A 1079 12.66 -22.39 -2.34
C MET A 1079 11.51 -21.48 -2.73
N VAL A 1080 10.30 -21.86 -2.31
CA VAL A 1080 9.09 -21.02 -2.40
C VAL A 1080 8.34 -21.14 -1.08
N GLY A 1081 7.98 -20.01 -0.48
CA GLY A 1081 7.27 -19.97 0.79
C GLY A 1081 6.32 -18.79 0.87
N MET A 1082 5.63 -18.67 2.00
CA MET A 1082 4.87 -17.48 2.34
C MET A 1082 4.76 -17.29 3.85
N THR A 1083 4.69 -16.04 4.29
CA THR A 1083 4.45 -15.69 5.70
C THR A 1083 3.41 -14.60 5.81
N LYS A 1084 2.55 -14.68 6.84
CA LYS A 1084 1.49 -13.70 7.09
C LYS A 1084 2.01 -12.59 8.01
N ASP A 1085 2.46 -11.50 7.40
CA ASP A 1085 2.82 -10.28 8.12
C ASP A 1085 1.56 -9.59 8.70
N ALA A 1086 1.73 -8.94 9.85
CA ALA A 1086 0.64 -8.30 10.58
C ALA A 1086 0.13 -7.01 9.93
N SER A 1087 0.96 -6.34 9.11
CA SER A 1087 0.59 -5.11 8.39
C SER A 1087 0.21 -5.42 6.94
N LEU A 1088 1.08 -6.14 6.22
CA LEU A 1088 0.97 -6.38 4.77
C LEU A 1088 0.07 -7.58 4.41
N GLY A 1089 -0.19 -8.49 5.34
CA GLY A 1089 -0.85 -9.77 5.06
C GLY A 1089 0.15 -10.79 4.48
N PRO A 1090 -0.27 -11.69 3.57
CA PRO A 1090 0.62 -12.72 3.05
C PRO A 1090 1.69 -12.13 2.12
N LEU A 1091 2.95 -12.37 2.48
CA LEU A 1091 4.13 -12.11 1.66
C LEU A 1091 4.60 -13.46 1.08
N LEU A 1092 4.61 -13.58 -0.24
CA LEU A 1092 5.19 -14.72 -0.95
C LEU A 1092 6.70 -14.48 -1.09
N VAL A 1093 7.51 -15.50 -0.78
CA VAL A 1093 8.97 -15.48 -0.94
C VAL A 1093 9.40 -16.57 -1.92
N ALA A 1094 10.40 -16.27 -2.76
CA ALA A 1094 11.08 -17.24 -3.59
C ALA A 1094 12.59 -16.95 -3.63
N GLY A 1095 13.42 -17.96 -3.80
CA GLY A 1095 14.88 -17.77 -3.87
C GLY A 1095 15.65 -19.07 -4.06
N ILE A 1096 16.96 -19.01 -3.82
CA ILE A 1096 17.82 -20.20 -3.77
C ILE A 1096 17.42 -21.04 -2.56
N GLY A 1097 17.32 -22.36 -2.73
CA GLY A 1097 16.90 -23.31 -1.70
C GLY A 1097 18.04 -24.05 -1.02
N GLY A 1098 17.68 -25.17 -0.38
CA GLY A 1098 18.60 -26.01 0.37
C GLY A 1098 19.21 -25.28 1.56
N VAL A 1099 20.44 -25.66 1.91
CA VAL A 1099 21.24 -25.01 2.98
C VAL A 1099 21.72 -23.61 2.55
N ALA A 1100 21.79 -23.34 1.24
CA ALA A 1100 22.27 -22.07 0.70
C ALA A 1100 21.38 -20.87 1.07
N VAL A 1101 20.06 -21.09 1.29
CA VAL A 1101 19.14 -20.01 1.69
C VAL A 1101 19.52 -19.39 3.04
N GLU A 1102 19.96 -20.19 4.01
CA GLU A 1102 20.26 -19.73 5.36
C GLU A 1102 21.57 -18.93 5.41
N LEU A 1103 22.54 -19.33 4.56
CA LEU A 1103 23.86 -18.72 4.44
C LEU A 1103 23.82 -17.39 3.67
N TYR A 1104 23.20 -17.37 2.48
CA TYR A 1104 23.23 -16.21 1.58
C TYR A 1104 22.04 -15.27 1.71
N LYS A 1105 20.88 -15.80 2.14
CA LYS A 1105 19.60 -15.06 2.23
C LYS A 1105 19.22 -14.38 0.91
N ASP A 1106 19.55 -15.03 -0.20
CA ASP A 1106 19.26 -14.57 -1.56
C ASP A 1106 17.83 -14.96 -1.94
N VAL A 1107 16.90 -14.09 -1.57
CA VAL A 1107 15.46 -14.27 -1.72
C VAL A 1107 14.80 -12.98 -2.20
N SER A 1108 13.72 -13.13 -2.96
CA SER A 1108 12.84 -12.06 -3.44
C SER A 1108 11.45 -12.23 -2.84
N PHE A 1109 10.77 -11.12 -2.54
CA PHE A 1109 9.43 -11.10 -1.96
C PHE A 1109 8.42 -10.44 -2.91
N ARG A 1110 7.14 -10.83 -2.84
CA ARG A 1110 6.01 -10.17 -3.52
C ARG A 1110 4.74 -10.24 -2.66
N VAL A 1111 3.80 -9.33 -2.93
CA VAL A 1111 2.44 -9.35 -2.34
C VAL A 1111 1.49 -10.06 -3.32
N THR A 1112 0.56 -10.87 -2.81
CA THR A 1112 -0.40 -11.58 -3.68
C THR A 1112 -1.51 -10.65 -4.20
N PRO A 1113 -2.00 -10.86 -5.43
CA PRO A 1113 -1.63 -11.91 -6.39
C PRO A 1113 -0.35 -11.60 -7.20
N VAL A 1114 0.44 -12.65 -7.49
CA VAL A 1114 1.71 -12.58 -8.25
C VAL A 1114 1.47 -12.98 -9.70
N SER A 1115 1.89 -12.15 -10.67
CA SER A 1115 1.81 -12.46 -12.11
C SER A 1115 2.96 -13.33 -12.63
N ASP A 1116 2.87 -13.78 -13.89
CA ASP A 1116 3.97 -14.44 -14.61
C ASP A 1116 5.23 -13.58 -14.63
N ARG A 1117 5.06 -12.26 -14.83
CA ARG A 1117 6.14 -11.28 -14.84
C ARG A 1117 6.72 -11.03 -13.45
N ASP A 1118 5.87 -10.91 -12.44
CA ASP A 1118 6.36 -10.73 -11.06
C ASP A 1118 7.13 -11.97 -10.58
N ALA A 1119 6.69 -13.18 -10.97
CA ALA A 1119 7.38 -14.43 -10.67
C ALA A 1119 8.71 -14.58 -11.45
N ALA A 1120 8.79 -14.10 -12.69
CA ALA A 1120 10.05 -14.00 -13.42
C ALA A 1120 11.02 -12.99 -12.75
N ASP A 1121 10.54 -11.79 -12.41
CA ASP A 1121 11.32 -10.78 -11.67
C ASP A 1121 11.86 -11.31 -10.32
N MET A 1122 11.12 -12.21 -9.66
CA MET A 1122 11.56 -12.83 -8.41
C MET A 1122 12.78 -13.73 -8.60
N ILE A 1123 12.98 -14.30 -9.78
CA ILE A 1123 14.15 -15.13 -10.16
C ILE A 1123 15.27 -14.23 -10.70
N ASP A 1124 14.97 -13.29 -11.59
CA ASP A 1124 15.95 -12.37 -12.20
C ASP A 1124 16.59 -11.41 -11.18
N GLY A 1125 15.86 -11.10 -10.10
CA GLY A 1125 16.33 -10.30 -8.97
C GLY A 1125 17.26 -11.04 -7.99
N LEU A 1126 17.46 -12.35 -8.13
CA LEU A 1126 18.37 -13.12 -7.28
C LEU A 1126 19.84 -12.86 -7.66
N ARG A 1127 20.70 -12.69 -6.66
CA ARG A 1127 22.16 -12.51 -6.85
C ARG A 1127 22.79 -13.73 -7.51
N GLY A 1128 22.29 -14.93 -7.17
CA GLY A 1128 22.69 -16.19 -7.79
C GLY A 1128 21.84 -16.61 -9.00
N ARG A 1129 21.13 -15.69 -9.70
CA ARG A 1129 20.30 -16.04 -10.88
C ARG A 1129 21.04 -16.88 -11.94
N ALA A 1130 22.36 -16.73 -12.05
CA ALA A 1130 23.21 -17.50 -12.95
C ALA A 1130 23.16 -19.03 -12.70
N LEU A 1131 22.72 -19.49 -11.52
CA LEU A 1131 22.44 -20.91 -11.28
C LEU A 1131 21.25 -21.40 -12.11
N PHE A 1132 20.23 -20.55 -12.31
CA PHE A 1132 19.06 -20.85 -13.14
C PHE A 1132 19.31 -20.60 -14.63
N ASP A 1133 20.15 -19.61 -14.97
CA ASP A 1133 20.51 -19.30 -16.37
C ASP A 1133 21.58 -20.24 -16.96
N GLY A 1134 22.27 -21.02 -16.11
CA GLY A 1134 23.34 -21.95 -16.47
C GLY A 1134 24.73 -21.34 -16.26
N PHE A 1135 25.61 -22.05 -15.54
CA PHE A 1135 26.93 -21.54 -15.14
C PHE A 1135 28.03 -22.59 -15.26
N ARG A 1136 29.20 -22.19 -15.80
CA ARG A 1136 30.41 -23.02 -15.96
C ARG A 1136 30.17 -24.42 -16.56
N GLY A 1137 29.25 -24.52 -17.53
CA GLY A 1137 28.92 -25.77 -18.21
C GLY A 1137 27.83 -26.61 -17.55
N ALA A 1138 27.31 -26.20 -16.39
CA ALA A 1138 26.00 -26.68 -15.95
C ALA A 1138 24.90 -26.15 -16.89
N PRO A 1139 23.90 -26.97 -17.27
CA PRO A 1139 22.79 -26.52 -18.09
C PRO A 1139 21.91 -25.50 -17.33
N PRO A 1140 21.12 -24.69 -18.05
CA PRO A 1140 20.08 -23.86 -17.43
C PRO A 1140 19.02 -24.73 -16.72
N ALA A 1141 18.25 -24.09 -15.86
CA ALA A 1141 17.13 -24.67 -15.13
C ALA A 1141 15.78 -24.38 -15.83
N ASP A 1142 14.77 -25.19 -15.53
CA ASP A 1142 13.38 -24.99 -15.95
C ASP A 1142 12.72 -23.83 -15.19
N ARG A 1143 13.07 -22.61 -15.63
CA ARG A 1143 12.55 -21.35 -15.06
C ARG A 1143 11.03 -21.26 -15.17
N ASP A 1144 10.43 -21.76 -16.27
CA ASP A 1144 8.98 -21.69 -16.51
C ASP A 1144 8.20 -22.60 -15.55
N ALA A 1145 8.74 -23.78 -15.22
CA ALA A 1145 8.16 -24.64 -14.18
C ALA A 1145 8.20 -23.99 -12.79
N LEU A 1146 9.32 -23.34 -12.42
CA LEU A 1146 9.43 -22.61 -11.15
C LEU A 1146 8.46 -21.41 -11.10
N ILE A 1147 8.34 -20.65 -12.19
CA ILE A 1147 7.34 -19.58 -12.35
C ILE A 1147 5.92 -20.13 -12.13
N SER A 1148 5.58 -21.27 -12.74
CA SER A 1148 4.26 -21.91 -12.53
C SER A 1148 4.02 -22.30 -11.08
N VAL A 1149 5.04 -22.79 -10.36
CA VAL A 1149 4.92 -23.09 -8.92
C VAL A 1149 4.71 -21.81 -8.10
N ILE A 1150 5.49 -20.75 -8.33
CA ILE A 1150 5.32 -19.45 -7.65
C ILE A 1150 3.89 -18.91 -7.85
N GLN A 1151 3.39 -18.92 -9.09
CA GLN A 1151 2.03 -18.50 -9.41
C GLN A 1151 0.96 -19.37 -8.75
N ARG A 1152 1.12 -20.70 -8.73
CA ARG A 1152 0.17 -21.63 -8.08
C ARG A 1152 0.13 -21.46 -6.56
N ILE A 1153 1.27 -21.19 -5.93
CA ILE A 1153 1.32 -20.83 -4.52
C ILE A 1153 0.63 -19.48 -4.27
N SER A 1154 0.83 -18.48 -5.13
CA SER A 1154 0.08 -17.22 -5.04
C SER A 1154 -1.43 -17.42 -5.19
N ALA A 1155 -1.88 -18.31 -6.07
CA ALA A 1155 -3.29 -18.63 -6.25
C ALA A 1155 -3.87 -19.35 -5.01
N LEU A 1156 -3.13 -20.30 -4.44
CA LEU A 1156 -3.50 -21.02 -3.22
C LEU A 1156 -3.67 -20.07 -2.02
N ILE A 1157 -2.81 -19.06 -1.89
CA ILE A 1157 -2.86 -18.03 -0.83
C ILE A 1157 -4.11 -17.14 -0.95
N GLU A 1158 -4.52 -16.74 -2.15
CA GLU A 1158 -5.76 -15.97 -2.33
C GLU A 1158 -7.02 -16.83 -2.11
N ILE A 1159 -6.92 -18.15 -2.28
CA ILE A 1159 -8.01 -19.10 -2.01
C ILE A 1159 -8.13 -19.42 -0.51
N VAL A 1160 -7.01 -19.59 0.20
CA VAL A 1160 -6.95 -20.08 1.60
C VAL A 1160 -6.46 -18.97 2.55
N PRO A 1161 -7.32 -18.02 2.98
CA PRO A 1161 -6.95 -16.97 3.93
C PRO A 1161 -6.51 -17.50 5.31
N GLU A 1162 -6.79 -18.77 5.60
CA GLU A 1162 -6.35 -19.52 6.79
C GLU A 1162 -4.82 -19.75 6.82
N MET A 1163 -4.11 -19.67 5.68
CA MET A 1163 -2.66 -19.86 5.63
C MET A 1163 -1.94 -18.82 6.50
N ILE A 1164 -1.04 -19.27 7.39
CA ILE A 1164 -0.21 -18.40 8.25
C ILE A 1164 1.27 -18.48 7.86
N GLU A 1165 1.74 -19.66 7.46
CA GLU A 1165 3.14 -19.93 7.13
C GLU A 1165 3.22 -21.13 6.17
N LEU A 1166 3.90 -20.95 5.03
CA LEU A 1166 4.24 -22.00 4.06
C LEU A 1166 5.75 -21.96 3.81
N ASP A 1167 6.38 -23.11 3.72
CA ASP A 1167 7.79 -23.27 3.41
C ASP A 1167 7.96 -24.54 2.58
N LEU A 1168 8.35 -24.41 1.31
CA LEU A 1168 8.70 -25.49 0.39
C LEU A 1168 10.19 -25.37 0.06
N ASN A 1169 11.01 -26.10 0.81
CA ASN A 1169 12.46 -26.03 0.70
C ASN A 1169 13.12 -27.41 0.89
N PRO A 1170 13.87 -27.96 -0.09
CA PRO A 1170 14.03 -27.46 -1.45
C PRO A 1170 12.90 -27.90 -2.40
N ILE A 1171 12.71 -27.09 -3.43
CA ILE A 1171 12.14 -27.46 -4.73
C ILE A 1171 13.32 -27.73 -5.65
N ILE A 1172 13.40 -28.93 -6.22
CA ILE A 1172 14.45 -29.28 -7.18
C ILE A 1172 13.97 -28.86 -8.57
N VAL A 1173 14.70 -27.97 -9.24
CA VAL A 1173 14.44 -27.54 -10.62
C VAL A 1173 15.40 -28.27 -11.56
N HIS A 1174 14.85 -28.99 -12.54
CA HIS A 1174 15.62 -29.74 -13.53
C HIS A 1174 15.94 -28.86 -14.76
N THR A 1175 16.39 -29.46 -15.87
CA THR A 1175 16.63 -28.74 -17.13
C THR A 1175 15.31 -28.40 -17.83
N PRO A 1176 15.27 -27.38 -18.73
CA PRO A 1176 14.06 -26.97 -19.43
C PRO A 1176 13.30 -28.12 -20.11
N GLY A 1177 12.03 -28.27 -19.75
CA GLY A 1177 11.14 -29.36 -20.22
C GLY A 1177 11.07 -30.56 -19.27
N GLU A 1178 11.96 -30.66 -18.28
CA GLU A 1178 11.91 -31.69 -17.22
C GLU A 1178 11.20 -31.22 -15.94
N GLY A 1179 10.89 -29.92 -15.83
CA GLY A 1179 10.09 -29.35 -14.75
C GLY A 1179 10.81 -29.17 -13.41
N CYS A 1180 10.03 -29.05 -12.33
CA CYS A 1180 10.54 -28.96 -10.96
C CYS A 1180 9.66 -29.76 -9.98
N ILE A 1181 10.23 -30.21 -8.86
CA ILE A 1181 9.56 -31.08 -7.87
C ILE A 1181 9.86 -30.58 -6.43
N ALA A 1182 8.82 -30.31 -5.64
CA ALA A 1182 8.95 -30.08 -4.21
C ALA A 1182 9.27 -31.40 -3.48
N VAL A 1183 10.42 -31.47 -2.79
CA VAL A 1183 10.85 -32.69 -2.07
C VAL A 1183 10.69 -32.60 -0.55
N ASP A 1184 10.56 -31.39 0.01
CA ASP A 1184 10.15 -31.17 1.39
C ASP A 1184 9.22 -29.96 1.50
N GLY A 1185 8.54 -29.84 2.64
CA GLY A 1185 7.75 -28.66 2.95
C GLY A 1185 6.88 -28.80 4.19
N ARG A 1186 6.35 -27.66 4.64
CA ARG A 1186 5.49 -27.51 5.81
C ARG A 1186 4.49 -26.36 5.62
N LEU A 1187 3.27 -26.52 6.16
CA LEU A 1187 2.20 -25.53 6.11
C LEU A 1187 1.47 -25.44 7.45
N ARG A 1188 1.27 -24.22 7.94
CA ARG A 1188 0.52 -23.89 9.15
C ARG A 1188 -0.75 -23.09 8.80
N LEU A 1189 -1.90 -23.58 9.27
CA LEU A 1189 -3.22 -22.99 9.04
C LEU A 1189 -3.84 -22.50 10.36
N ALA A 1190 -4.60 -21.41 10.31
CA ALA A 1190 -5.55 -21.00 11.36
C ALA A 1190 -6.92 -21.60 11.03
N LEU A 1191 -7.41 -22.52 11.87
CA LEU A 1191 -8.70 -23.19 11.69
C LEU A 1191 -9.72 -22.83 12.80
N ASP A 1192 -9.30 -22.03 13.78
CA ASP A 1192 -10.13 -21.44 14.83
C ASP A 1192 -11.11 -20.36 14.32
#